data_AF-A0A9D8VPG3-F1
#
_entry.id   AF-A0A9D8VPG3-F1
#
_cell.length_a   1.000
_cell.length_b   1.000
_cell.length_c   1.000
_cell.angle_alpha   90.00
_cell.angle_beta   90.00
_cell.angle_gamma   90.00
#
_symmetry.space_group_name_H-M   'P 1'
#
loop_
_entity.id
_entity.type
_entity.pdbx_description
1 polymer ?
#
loop_
_entity_poly.entity_id
_entity_poly.type
_entity_poly.pdbx_seq_one_letter_code
_entity_poly.pdbx_strand_id
1 'polypeptide(L)'
;MKYFLSLLAFAALLSTAPVKAQTVTGLEGFSIFLDPGHSQTENMGLYNYSEAEKVLRVGLALREMLLTQTDIDTVYISRTSDSQQVPLSQRDDLANATGADFFHSIHSNAGSNTANNTLFLHGGWRSNGQTVEKTPNGGKEMGDIMEIELTDAMRIPTIGNWADRNFYQGSSVDNHSNQFPYLFVNRTTNMASVLSEAGFHTNPTQQKRNLNADWKRLEAQSFFWSILDYLDVERPPVGIATGYITDADGGLPVNGAVVSVGDSTYTTDTFESLFNNYAANPGDLQNGFYYIEDLENGPAQIIVEAEGFYTDTVDTNIISTDFTFTDVALVSNIPPFVASTSIGDDDEINPGEALVLNFSRSMDRTAVENALSLTPEADYTLTWNSDKKLSISTANFDFESSYTLTIDSTATDKSSYAHNIDGNADGTQGDSYTVAFETGPVDIIPPAISDIRPTNTQLNELRPIISATFDEPLDTALFDNKTIEVSKSDYTVLGETVYYTIGNRSVLNFFPSERLDKSRNYTLTFSKSISDTVGNSLGSDVVRTFPTGDQDIINETVVDDFEDGISAWWEPSQSGSTDGYIPEETSLEISTAEVNLLTNSSQSMRVNYGWDTTSTANLIRQYRGSVTTPKFTNDLVLQTYVFGDGNGNKFRFMLRDGNGELEGSSWYTVDWLGWKLVSWDLTQDSVVAWVNGNGTLNGNLYLDSFQMTYTDGQPTKGFIVFDDLRAVEMGLATSNEPNDELLSDVPNQIELKQNYPNPFNPSTNISFGLPQQSDVNLKIYDMLGREVATVYSGVKSKGFHTIQFDASRLSSGVYIYRLVTKSGTISKKMTLLK
;
A
#
# COMPACT_ATOMS: atom_id res chain seq x y z
N MET A 1 51.32 4.09 18.32
CA MET A 1 52.69 3.81 17.85
C MET A 1 52.57 2.66 16.85
N LYS A 2 52.54 2.84 15.53
CA LYS A 2 53.25 3.74 14.63
C LYS A 2 52.32 4.20 13.49
N TYR A 3 52.35 5.50 13.19
CA TYR A 3 52.00 6.04 11.88
C TYR A 3 52.98 5.49 10.83
N PHE A 4 52.54 5.28 9.59
CA PHE A 4 53.19 5.80 8.37
C PHE A 4 52.45 5.35 7.08
N LEU A 5 52.00 6.36 6.32
CA LEU A 5 51.81 6.44 4.87
C LEU A 5 50.97 5.38 4.13
N SER A 6 49.76 5.78 3.74
CA SER A 6 49.19 5.44 2.43
C SER A 6 48.95 6.74 1.66
N LEU A 7 49.83 6.96 0.68
CA LEU A 7 49.78 8.08 -0.28
C LEU A 7 48.51 7.95 -1.14
N LEU A 8 47.83 9.07 -1.38
CA LEU A 8 46.81 9.21 -2.41
C LEU A 8 47.32 8.68 -3.75
N ALA A 9 46.64 7.68 -4.30
CA ALA A 9 46.68 7.34 -5.71
C ALA A 9 45.29 7.60 -6.29
N PHE A 10 44.98 8.89 -6.50
CA PHE A 10 43.86 9.30 -7.34
C PHE A 10 44.33 9.11 -8.79
N ALA A 11 44.22 7.89 -9.30
CA ALA A 11 44.38 7.63 -10.72
C ALA A 11 43.10 8.10 -11.42
N ALA A 12 43.07 9.38 -11.78
CA ALA A 12 42.15 9.88 -12.77
C ALA A 12 42.46 9.16 -14.09
N LEU A 13 41.70 8.10 -14.38
CA LEU A 13 41.48 7.66 -15.75
C LEU A 13 40.65 8.75 -16.42
N LEU A 14 41.34 9.79 -16.90
CA LEU A 14 40.84 10.62 -17.98
C LEU A 14 40.77 9.72 -19.21
N SER A 15 39.64 9.04 -19.40
CA SER A 15 39.22 8.68 -20.75
C SER A 15 39.00 10.02 -21.46
N THR A 16 39.95 10.39 -22.32
CA THR A 16 39.71 11.45 -23.29
C THR A 16 38.72 10.89 -24.30
N ALA A 17 37.43 11.00 -23.99
CA ALA A 17 36.39 10.85 -24.99
C ALA A 17 36.72 11.80 -26.14
N PRO A 18 36.70 11.33 -27.40
CA PRO A 18 36.86 12.23 -28.54
C PRO A 18 35.76 13.29 -28.45
N VAL A 19 36.16 14.57 -28.38
CA VAL A 19 35.26 15.71 -28.53
C VAL A 19 34.63 15.57 -29.93
N LYS A 20 33.43 14.99 -30.00
CA LYS A 20 32.67 14.89 -31.24
C LYS A 20 32.19 16.29 -31.60
N ALA A 21 32.77 16.82 -32.66
CA ALA A 21 32.32 18.02 -33.33
C ALA A 21 31.02 17.70 -34.08
N GLN A 22 29.89 17.76 -33.39
CA GLN A 22 28.60 18.00 -34.02
C GLN A 22 27.88 19.07 -33.21
N THR A 23 28.16 20.32 -33.56
CA THR A 23 27.52 21.48 -32.96
C THR A 23 26.12 21.57 -33.55
N VAL A 24 25.10 21.20 -32.77
CA VAL A 24 23.72 21.60 -33.04
C VAL A 24 23.71 23.12 -33.18
N THR A 25 23.27 23.63 -34.33
CA THR A 25 23.23 25.07 -34.60
C THR A 25 21.82 25.61 -34.46
N GLY A 26 21.67 26.85 -33.98
CA GLY A 26 20.36 27.52 -33.83
C GLY A 26 20.11 28.08 -32.43
N LEU A 27 21.07 27.93 -31.51
CA LEU A 27 21.03 28.47 -30.15
C LEU A 27 21.94 29.70 -29.99
N GLU A 28 22.69 30.09 -31.02
CA GLU A 28 23.46 31.35 -31.04
C GLU A 28 22.55 32.53 -30.70
N GLY A 29 22.93 33.32 -29.68
CA GLY A 29 22.14 34.43 -29.17
C GLY A 29 20.98 34.07 -28.22
N PHE A 30 20.69 32.79 -27.98
CA PHE A 30 19.81 32.36 -26.88
C PHE A 30 20.63 32.10 -25.61
N SER A 31 20.09 32.47 -24.47
CA SER A 31 20.73 32.28 -23.17
C SER A 31 19.73 31.79 -22.12
N ILE A 32 20.17 30.84 -21.30
CA ILE A 32 19.32 30.22 -20.28
C ILE A 32 19.99 30.26 -18.92
N PHE A 33 19.18 30.52 -17.88
CA PHE A 33 19.57 30.43 -16.49
C PHE A 33 18.97 29.16 -15.88
N LEU A 34 19.83 28.23 -15.49
CA LEU A 34 19.44 27.00 -14.82
C LEU A 34 19.49 27.20 -13.30
N ASP A 35 18.42 26.83 -12.61
CA ASP A 35 18.34 26.92 -11.16
C ASP A 35 18.09 25.54 -10.54
N PRO A 36 19.14 24.78 -10.20
CA PRO A 36 19.00 23.59 -9.37
C PRO A 36 18.46 23.99 -8.00
N GLY A 37 17.19 23.64 -7.74
CA GLY A 37 16.46 23.97 -6.53
C GLY A 37 17.21 23.60 -5.26
N HIS A 38 16.91 24.29 -4.16
CA HIS A 38 17.50 24.04 -2.83
C HIS A 38 19.03 24.18 -2.77
N SER A 39 19.62 24.07 -1.58
CA SER A 39 21.07 24.12 -1.36
C SER A 39 21.54 23.04 -0.40
N GLN A 40 22.82 22.67 -0.45
CA GLN A 40 23.39 21.70 0.48
C GLN A 40 22.58 20.42 0.52
N THR A 41 22.11 20.00 1.70
CA THR A 41 21.30 18.81 1.91
C THR A 41 19.85 19.18 2.26
N GLU A 42 19.38 20.36 1.84
CA GLU A 42 17.98 20.77 2.00
C GLU A 42 17.04 19.82 1.25
N ASN A 43 15.83 19.69 1.79
CA ASN A 43 14.79 18.77 1.34
C ASN A 43 15.28 17.32 1.22
N MET A 44 15.54 16.73 2.39
CA MET A 44 16.10 15.38 2.51
C MET A 44 15.09 14.33 2.05
N GLY A 45 15.53 13.44 1.15
CA GLY A 45 14.77 12.26 0.74
C GLY A 45 15.12 11.02 1.54
N LEU A 46 14.92 9.85 0.93
CA LEU A 46 15.34 8.58 1.54
C LEU A 46 16.84 8.32 1.32
N TYR A 47 17.39 7.42 2.13
CA TYR A 47 18.78 6.92 2.03
C TYR A 47 19.85 8.00 2.19
N ASN A 48 19.56 9.07 2.95
CA ASN A 48 20.48 10.19 3.19
C ASN A 48 20.95 10.87 1.88
N TYR A 49 20.04 10.97 0.90
CA TYR A 49 20.26 11.70 -0.35
C TYR A 49 19.16 12.72 -0.55
N SER A 50 19.51 13.99 -0.69
CA SER A 50 18.52 15.07 -0.74
C SER A 50 18.10 15.43 -2.18
N GLU A 51 16.97 16.11 -2.30
CA GLU A 51 16.58 16.74 -3.57
C GLU A 51 17.67 17.69 -4.06
N ALA A 52 18.23 18.51 -3.17
CA ALA A 52 19.26 19.48 -3.51
C ALA A 52 20.50 18.80 -4.14
N GLU A 53 20.87 17.62 -3.68
CA GLU A 53 21.95 16.85 -4.30
C GLU A 53 21.55 16.35 -5.69
N LYS A 54 20.36 15.75 -5.82
CA LYS A 54 19.81 15.22 -7.09
C LYS A 54 19.78 16.28 -8.18
N VAL A 55 19.07 17.39 -7.94
CA VAL A 55 18.78 18.40 -8.97
C VAL A 55 20.04 19.17 -9.39
N LEU A 56 21.07 19.22 -8.55
CA LEU A 56 22.37 19.78 -8.94
C LEU A 56 23.03 18.98 -10.05
N ARG A 57 23.03 17.64 -9.95
CA ARG A 57 23.64 16.79 -10.97
C ARG A 57 22.87 16.90 -12.28
N VAL A 58 21.54 16.95 -12.21
CA VAL A 58 20.68 17.18 -13.39
C VAL A 58 21.02 18.51 -14.06
N GLY A 59 21.05 19.61 -13.30
CA GLY A 59 21.37 20.94 -13.84
C GLY A 59 22.79 21.06 -14.39
N LEU A 60 23.77 20.40 -13.76
CA LEU A 60 25.15 20.35 -14.26
C LEU A 60 25.27 19.54 -15.57
N ALA A 61 24.58 18.40 -15.67
CA ALA A 61 24.54 17.60 -16.89
C ALA A 61 23.85 18.36 -18.03
N LEU A 62 22.70 19.00 -17.77
CA LEU A 62 22.02 19.82 -18.77
C LEU A 62 22.90 20.98 -19.26
N ARG A 63 23.59 21.65 -18.33
CA ARG A 63 24.53 22.72 -18.66
C ARG A 63 25.69 22.21 -19.54
N GLU A 64 26.21 21.03 -19.23
CA GLU A 64 27.27 20.40 -20.01
C GLU A 64 26.79 20.10 -21.43
N MET A 65 25.63 19.45 -21.58
CA MET A 65 25.04 19.12 -22.88
C MET A 65 24.84 20.37 -23.75
N LEU A 66 24.22 21.41 -23.19
CA LEU A 66 24.02 22.68 -23.90
C LEU A 66 25.34 23.30 -24.37
N LEU A 67 26.34 23.40 -23.51
CA LEU A 67 27.61 24.07 -23.84
C LEU A 67 28.53 23.26 -24.75
N THR A 68 28.41 21.94 -24.77
CA THR A 68 29.34 21.06 -25.51
C THR A 68 28.76 20.54 -26.82
N GLN A 69 27.43 20.44 -26.92
CA GLN A 69 26.75 19.87 -28.09
C GLN A 69 26.06 20.92 -28.96
N THR A 70 26.00 22.18 -28.55
CA THR A 70 25.31 23.25 -29.29
C THR A 70 26.18 24.49 -29.51
N ASP A 71 25.70 25.44 -30.31
CA ASP A 71 26.30 26.77 -30.52
C ASP A 71 25.83 27.83 -29.51
N ILE A 72 25.18 27.43 -28.40
CA ILE A 72 24.73 28.35 -27.36
C ILE A 72 25.90 29.13 -26.73
N ASP A 73 25.77 30.46 -26.65
CA ASP A 73 26.84 31.32 -26.17
C ASP A 73 27.04 31.22 -24.66
N THR A 74 25.94 31.15 -23.88
CA THR A 74 26.01 31.21 -22.42
C THR A 74 24.88 30.45 -21.73
N VAL A 75 25.28 29.57 -20.81
CA VAL A 75 24.40 28.89 -19.84
C VAL A 75 24.81 29.28 -18.43
N TYR A 76 23.94 30.03 -17.76
CA TYR A 76 24.10 30.42 -16.37
C TYR A 76 23.55 29.35 -15.44
N ILE A 77 24.08 29.27 -14.22
CA ILE A 77 23.59 28.34 -13.21
C ILE A 77 23.67 28.95 -11.80
N SER A 78 22.65 28.74 -10.96
CA SER A 78 22.61 29.35 -9.62
C SER A 78 23.68 28.80 -8.67
N ARG A 79 24.05 27.53 -8.81
CA ARG A 79 25.07 26.85 -7.99
C ARG A 79 25.75 25.71 -8.74
N THR A 80 26.96 25.38 -8.32
CA THR A 80 27.84 24.39 -8.99
C THR A 80 28.40 23.30 -8.08
N SER A 81 28.11 23.38 -6.77
CA SER A 81 28.54 22.38 -5.78
C SER A 81 27.55 22.29 -4.62
N ASP A 82 27.54 21.16 -3.92
CA ASP A 82 26.66 20.95 -2.75
C ASP A 82 26.97 21.93 -1.62
N SER A 83 28.22 22.35 -1.47
CA SER A 83 28.62 23.26 -0.39
C SER A 83 28.04 24.68 -0.52
N GLN A 84 27.62 25.08 -1.74
CA GLN A 84 27.12 26.42 -2.00
C GLN A 84 25.68 26.57 -1.48
N GLN A 85 25.48 27.58 -0.63
CA GLN A 85 24.17 28.00 -0.17
C GLN A 85 23.68 29.20 -0.98
N VAL A 86 22.57 29.03 -1.68
CA VAL A 86 21.95 30.09 -2.50
C VAL A 86 20.50 30.26 -2.06
N PRO A 87 20.20 31.25 -1.21
CA PRO A 87 18.84 31.55 -0.76
C PRO A 87 17.91 31.88 -1.93
N LEU A 88 16.62 31.63 -1.76
CA LEU A 88 15.59 31.86 -2.79
C LEU A 88 15.64 33.27 -3.41
N SER A 89 15.83 34.30 -2.59
CA SER A 89 15.94 35.70 -3.03
C SER A 89 17.25 36.06 -3.72
N GLN A 90 18.26 35.18 -3.69
CA GLN A 90 19.49 35.37 -4.45
C GLN A 90 19.41 34.69 -5.82
N ARG A 91 18.54 33.69 -5.99
CA ARG A 91 18.40 32.95 -7.24
C ARG A 91 17.85 33.84 -8.35
N ASP A 92 16.81 34.61 -8.04
CA ASP A 92 16.22 35.58 -8.95
C ASP A 92 17.11 36.81 -9.14
N ASP A 93 17.75 37.33 -8.09
CA ASP A 93 18.73 38.42 -8.20
C ASP A 93 19.87 38.05 -9.17
N LEU A 94 20.40 36.83 -9.03
CA LEU A 94 21.42 36.30 -9.94
C LEU A 94 20.87 36.18 -11.36
N ALA A 95 19.70 35.56 -11.54
CA ALA A 95 19.08 35.41 -12.85
C ALA A 95 18.81 36.76 -13.54
N ASN A 96 18.18 37.69 -12.82
CA ASN A 96 17.84 39.02 -13.32
C ASN A 96 19.07 39.84 -13.72
N ALA A 97 20.20 39.63 -13.04
CA ALA A 97 21.45 40.30 -13.36
C ALA A 97 22.11 39.80 -14.66
N THR A 98 21.75 38.59 -15.12
CA THR A 98 22.32 38.00 -16.35
C THR A 98 21.69 38.53 -17.63
N GLY A 99 20.41 38.91 -17.58
CA GLY A 99 19.62 39.21 -18.77
C GLY A 99 19.33 37.98 -19.63
N ALA A 100 19.35 36.77 -19.05
CA ALA A 100 19.05 35.53 -19.78
C ALA A 100 17.64 35.55 -20.41
N ASP A 101 17.48 34.88 -21.54
CA ASP A 101 16.21 34.81 -22.27
C ASP A 101 15.17 33.92 -21.56
N PHE A 102 15.65 32.90 -20.84
CA PHE A 102 14.80 31.93 -20.16
C PHE A 102 15.35 31.50 -18.79
N PHE A 103 14.45 31.20 -17.86
CA PHE A 103 14.77 30.69 -16.51
C PHE A 103 14.12 29.33 -16.28
N HIS A 104 14.92 28.30 -15.99
CA HIS A 104 14.43 26.95 -15.70
C HIS A 104 14.87 26.52 -14.30
N SER A 105 13.91 26.39 -13.39
CA SER A 105 14.14 25.86 -12.04
C SER A 105 13.89 24.36 -12.00
N ILE A 106 14.85 23.59 -11.50
CA ILE A 106 14.86 22.12 -11.54
C ILE A 106 14.67 21.59 -10.12
N HIS A 107 13.61 20.79 -9.94
CA HIS A 107 13.14 20.28 -8.65
C HIS A 107 12.73 18.79 -8.74
N SER A 108 12.52 18.18 -7.57
CA SER A 108 11.82 16.90 -7.42
C SER A 108 10.91 16.97 -6.19
N ASN A 109 9.72 16.39 -6.30
CA ASN A 109 8.65 16.58 -5.34
C ASN A 109 8.78 15.63 -4.13
N ALA A 110 7.96 15.87 -3.10
CA ALA A 110 7.84 15.04 -1.91
C ALA A 110 6.37 14.71 -1.62
N GLY A 111 6.13 13.51 -1.10
CA GLY A 111 4.79 12.96 -0.85
C GLY A 111 4.84 11.59 -0.17
N SER A 112 3.76 10.81 -0.27
CA SER A 112 3.73 9.44 0.25
C SER A 112 4.78 8.54 -0.44
N ASN A 113 5.07 7.38 0.16
CA ASN A 113 5.99 6.39 -0.41
C ASN A 113 5.53 5.83 -1.77
N THR A 114 4.25 5.98 -2.14
CA THR A 114 3.66 5.56 -3.42
C THR A 114 3.44 6.71 -4.39
N ALA A 115 3.43 7.97 -3.91
CA ALA A 115 3.24 9.14 -4.75
C ALA A 115 4.37 9.25 -5.76
N ASN A 116 4.01 9.48 -7.03
CA ASN A 116 4.98 9.68 -8.08
C ASN A 116 4.35 10.31 -9.32
N ASN A 117 4.80 11.49 -9.72
CA ASN A 117 4.43 12.12 -10.97
C ASN A 117 5.43 13.23 -11.35
N THR A 118 5.44 13.59 -12.64
CA THR A 118 6.02 14.85 -13.12
C THR A 118 5.03 16.00 -12.98
N LEU A 119 5.53 17.20 -12.72
CA LEU A 119 4.76 18.44 -12.64
C LEU A 119 5.56 19.60 -13.21
N PHE A 120 4.90 20.49 -13.96
CA PHE A 120 5.50 21.75 -14.40
C PHE A 120 4.68 22.94 -13.91
N LEU A 121 5.38 24.00 -13.50
CA LEU A 121 4.79 25.22 -12.96
C LEU A 121 5.36 26.45 -13.68
N HIS A 122 4.59 27.01 -14.61
CA HIS A 122 4.91 28.30 -15.24
C HIS A 122 4.26 29.46 -14.48
N GLY A 123 4.81 30.67 -14.61
CA GLY A 123 4.27 31.84 -13.92
C GLY A 123 2.90 32.24 -14.46
N GLY A 124 1.84 32.18 -13.64
CA GLY A 124 0.51 32.62 -14.08
C GLY A 124 -0.55 32.68 -12.98
N TRP A 125 -1.70 33.29 -13.29
CA TRP A 125 -2.83 33.47 -12.36
C TRP A 125 -4.18 33.62 -13.08
N ARG A 126 -5.29 33.66 -12.33
CA ARG A 126 -6.65 33.94 -12.86
C ARG A 126 -6.97 35.42 -12.85
N SER A 127 -7.37 35.95 -14.01
CA SER A 127 -7.90 37.30 -14.19
C SER A 127 -9.09 37.29 -15.15
N ASN A 128 -10.22 37.86 -14.73
CA ASN A 128 -11.47 37.95 -15.50
C ASN A 128 -11.92 36.61 -16.15
N GLY A 129 -11.80 35.52 -15.41
CA GLY A 129 -12.20 34.20 -15.90
C GLY A 129 -11.23 33.56 -16.89
N GLN A 130 -10.05 34.14 -17.11
CA GLN A 130 -8.99 33.61 -17.96
C GLN A 130 -7.69 33.37 -17.18
N THR A 131 -6.90 32.41 -17.63
CA THR A 131 -5.53 32.22 -17.12
C THR A 131 -4.61 33.20 -17.83
N VAL A 132 -3.90 34.01 -17.05
CA VAL A 132 -2.90 34.96 -17.51
C VAL A 132 -1.52 34.39 -17.21
N GLU A 133 -0.67 34.32 -18.23
CA GLU A 133 0.75 34.00 -18.09
C GLU A 133 1.53 35.28 -17.75
N LYS A 134 2.57 35.15 -16.94
CA LYS A 134 3.53 36.22 -16.67
C LYS A 134 4.24 36.64 -17.96
N THR A 135 4.49 37.94 -18.09
CA THR A 135 5.32 38.53 -19.14
C THR A 135 6.78 38.69 -18.69
N PRO A 136 7.79 38.39 -19.52
CA PRO A 136 7.69 37.79 -20.86
C PRO A 136 7.10 36.38 -20.84
N ASN A 137 6.27 36.08 -21.84
CA ASN A 137 5.63 34.77 -21.98
C ASN A 137 6.63 33.76 -22.57
N GLY A 138 6.33 32.46 -22.42
CA GLY A 138 7.13 31.36 -22.95
C GLY A 138 7.27 30.20 -21.97
N GLY A 139 7.03 30.45 -20.69
CA GLY A 139 7.07 29.42 -19.64
C GLY A 139 6.00 28.35 -19.84
N LYS A 140 4.80 28.74 -20.30
CA LYS A 140 3.75 27.78 -20.63
C LYS A 140 4.17 26.87 -21.80
N GLU A 141 4.62 27.47 -22.90
CA GLU A 141 5.00 26.72 -24.11
C GLU A 141 6.15 25.76 -23.85
N MET A 142 7.24 26.23 -23.22
CA MET A 142 8.36 25.38 -22.81
C MET A 142 7.90 24.26 -21.87
N GLY A 143 7.05 24.57 -20.88
CA GLY A 143 6.53 23.58 -19.94
C GLY A 143 5.66 22.51 -20.62
N ASP A 144 4.85 22.88 -21.62
CA ASP A 144 4.02 21.92 -22.38
C ASP A 144 4.88 20.95 -23.20
N ILE A 145 6.02 21.41 -23.72
CA ILE A 145 7.00 20.58 -24.44
C ILE A 145 7.75 19.68 -23.46
N MET A 146 8.32 20.27 -22.40
CA MET A 146 9.11 19.55 -21.39
C MET A 146 8.31 18.48 -20.66
N GLU A 147 7.00 18.70 -20.47
CA GLU A 147 6.12 17.74 -19.82
C GLU A 147 6.15 16.39 -20.52
N ILE A 148 6.01 16.38 -21.84
CA ILE A 148 5.92 15.15 -22.64
C ILE A 148 7.24 14.38 -22.54
N GLU A 149 8.34 15.05 -22.87
CA GLU A 149 9.67 14.43 -22.89
C GLU A 149 10.12 13.91 -21.52
N LEU A 150 9.88 14.69 -20.45
CA LEU A 150 10.27 14.28 -19.11
C LEU A 150 9.44 13.07 -18.64
N THR A 151 8.15 13.06 -18.93
CA THR A 151 7.22 11.98 -18.55
C THR A 151 7.62 10.68 -19.23
N ASP A 152 7.93 10.74 -20.52
CA ASP A 152 8.39 9.60 -21.30
C ASP A 152 9.76 9.11 -20.83
N ALA A 153 10.72 10.02 -20.61
CA ALA A 153 12.05 9.69 -20.12
C ALA A 153 12.01 9.03 -18.73
N MET A 154 11.28 9.61 -17.79
CA MET A 154 11.22 9.12 -16.40
C MET A 154 10.26 7.93 -16.24
N ARG A 155 9.40 7.65 -17.23
CA ARG A 155 8.39 6.58 -17.22
C ARG A 155 7.50 6.63 -15.98
N ILE A 156 7.05 7.83 -15.62
CA ILE A 156 6.14 8.11 -14.50
C ILE A 156 5.00 9.00 -15.00
N PRO A 157 3.79 8.96 -14.42
CA PRO A 157 2.67 9.77 -14.91
C PRO A 157 2.93 11.27 -14.70
N THR A 158 2.22 12.10 -15.45
CA THR A 158 2.24 13.56 -15.32
C THR A 158 0.94 14.06 -14.69
N ILE A 159 1.03 15.13 -13.91
CA ILE A 159 -0.15 15.92 -13.52
C ILE A 159 -0.28 17.21 -14.33
N GLY A 160 0.59 17.46 -15.30
CA GLY A 160 0.47 18.53 -16.27
C GLY A 160 1.39 19.73 -16.02
N ASN A 161 1.38 20.66 -16.99
CA ASN A 161 1.91 22.00 -16.84
C ASN A 161 0.84 23.02 -16.40
N TRP A 162 1.06 23.69 -15.27
CA TRP A 162 0.10 24.61 -14.66
C TRP A 162 0.64 26.02 -14.49
N ALA A 163 -0.25 27.00 -14.65
CA ALA A 163 -0.02 28.32 -14.09
C ALA A 163 0.06 28.20 -12.57
N ASP A 164 1.19 28.57 -11.98
CA ASP A 164 1.54 28.21 -10.61
C ASP A 164 0.50 28.66 -9.57
N ARG A 165 -0.08 29.86 -9.69
CA ARG A 165 -1.15 30.28 -8.78
C ARG A 165 -2.44 29.51 -8.97
N ASN A 166 -2.76 29.08 -10.19
CA ASN A 166 -3.93 28.23 -10.43
C ASN A 166 -3.76 26.87 -9.77
N PHE A 167 -2.54 26.33 -9.77
CA PHE A 167 -2.22 25.09 -9.08
C PHE A 167 -2.43 25.24 -7.56
N TYR A 168 -1.85 26.27 -6.94
CA TYR A 168 -1.92 26.45 -5.48
C TYR A 168 -3.23 27.05 -4.95
N GLN A 169 -4.00 27.78 -5.76
CA GLN A 169 -5.20 28.50 -5.32
C GLN A 169 -6.47 28.14 -6.11
N GLY A 170 -6.40 27.15 -6.98
CA GLY A 170 -7.52 26.69 -7.81
C GLY A 170 -7.82 27.59 -9.02
N SER A 171 -8.44 27.03 -10.05
CA SER A 171 -8.78 27.70 -11.31
C SER A 171 -10.26 28.09 -11.44
N SER A 172 -11.10 27.74 -10.46
CA SER A 172 -12.56 27.96 -10.48
C SER A 172 -13.00 29.40 -10.22
N VAL A 173 -12.07 30.27 -9.81
CA VAL A 173 -12.34 31.69 -9.55
C VAL A 173 -12.16 32.55 -10.80
N ASP A 174 -12.93 33.63 -10.88
CA ASP A 174 -12.77 34.65 -11.93
C ASP A 174 -11.46 35.43 -11.76
N ASN A 175 -11.12 35.77 -10.52
CA ASN A 175 -9.91 36.51 -10.17
C ASN A 175 -9.27 35.93 -8.91
N HIS A 176 -7.96 35.69 -8.93
CA HIS A 176 -7.21 35.52 -7.69
C HIS A 176 -7.02 36.86 -6.98
N SER A 177 -6.93 36.84 -5.66
CA SER A 177 -6.67 38.04 -4.85
C SER A 177 -5.34 38.72 -5.21
N ASN A 178 -4.34 37.91 -5.58
CA ASN A 178 -3.05 38.37 -6.07
C ASN A 178 -2.96 38.13 -7.59
N GLN A 179 -2.71 39.19 -8.35
CA GLN A 179 -2.66 39.19 -9.81
C GLN A 179 -1.21 39.09 -10.32
N PHE A 180 -0.50 38.07 -9.85
CA PHE A 180 0.90 37.76 -10.19
C PHE A 180 1.20 36.31 -9.81
N PRO A 181 2.27 35.67 -10.33
CA PRO A 181 2.59 34.26 -10.02
C PRO A 181 2.71 33.94 -8.53
N TYR A 182 2.46 32.68 -8.14
CA TYR A 182 2.52 32.26 -6.74
C TYR A 182 3.97 32.04 -6.28
N LEU A 183 4.73 31.25 -7.03
CA LEU A 183 6.09 30.90 -6.70
C LEU A 183 7.00 32.12 -6.82
N PHE A 184 7.96 32.21 -5.90
CA PHE A 184 8.84 33.37 -5.81
C PHE A 184 9.64 33.56 -7.11
N VAL A 185 10.34 32.51 -7.56
CA VAL A 185 11.17 32.56 -8.78
C VAL A 185 10.36 32.85 -10.03
N ASN A 186 9.15 32.30 -10.16
CA ASN A 186 8.26 32.66 -11.26
C ASN A 186 7.81 34.12 -11.17
N ARG A 187 7.55 34.64 -9.97
CA ARG A 187 7.06 36.01 -9.78
C ARG A 187 8.10 37.08 -10.04
N THR A 188 9.35 36.86 -9.64
CA THR A 188 10.36 37.93 -9.52
C THR A 188 11.45 37.91 -10.59
N THR A 189 11.59 36.81 -11.33
CA THR A 189 12.46 36.78 -12.51
C THR A 189 11.92 37.71 -13.60
N ASN A 190 12.78 38.35 -14.39
CA ASN A 190 12.41 39.30 -15.44
C ASN A 190 12.37 38.68 -16.86
N MET A 191 12.54 37.36 -16.95
CA MET A 191 12.42 36.55 -18.17
C MET A 191 11.27 35.54 -18.07
N ALA A 192 11.00 34.84 -19.18
CA ALA A 192 10.10 33.69 -19.20
C ALA A 192 10.65 32.59 -18.28
N SER A 193 9.75 31.90 -17.56
CA SER A 193 10.18 30.98 -16.51
C SER A 193 9.27 29.76 -16.36
N VAL A 194 9.91 28.61 -16.09
CA VAL A 194 9.25 27.36 -15.71
C VAL A 194 9.99 26.69 -14.57
N LEU A 195 9.25 26.03 -13.68
CA LEU A 195 9.78 25.11 -12.68
C LEU A 195 9.34 23.69 -13.05
N SER A 196 10.27 22.74 -13.04
CA SER A 196 10.02 21.32 -13.31
C SER A 196 10.23 20.48 -12.06
N GLU A 197 9.27 19.62 -11.75
CA GLU A 197 9.32 18.60 -10.70
C GLU A 197 9.41 17.22 -11.36
N ALA A 198 10.57 16.58 -11.28
CA ALA A 198 10.82 15.29 -11.93
C ALA A 198 10.73 14.13 -10.92
N GLY A 199 9.50 13.69 -10.65
CA GLY A 199 9.23 12.58 -9.73
C GLY A 199 9.41 12.93 -8.26
N PHE A 200 9.29 11.93 -7.39
CA PHE A 200 9.24 12.12 -5.94
C PHE A 200 10.47 11.52 -5.23
N HIS A 201 11.25 12.33 -4.52
CA HIS A 201 12.45 11.87 -3.79
C HIS A 201 12.13 11.17 -2.45
N THR A 202 10.85 11.14 -2.07
CA THR A 202 10.33 10.35 -0.93
C THR A 202 9.72 9.01 -1.35
N ASN A 203 9.62 8.74 -2.65
CA ASN A 203 9.19 7.45 -3.19
C ASN A 203 10.39 6.49 -3.21
N PRO A 204 10.37 5.33 -2.51
CA PRO A 204 11.52 4.42 -2.43
C PRO A 204 12.06 3.97 -3.79
N THR A 205 11.19 3.64 -4.73
CA THR A 205 11.59 3.19 -6.08
C THR A 205 12.26 4.31 -6.86
N GLN A 206 11.68 5.50 -6.84
CA GLN A 206 12.29 6.66 -7.51
C GLN A 206 13.58 7.09 -6.83
N GLN A 207 13.63 7.07 -5.51
CA GLN A 207 14.81 7.52 -4.80
C GLN A 207 16.01 6.61 -5.07
N LYS A 208 15.82 5.28 -5.17
CA LYS A 208 16.89 4.35 -5.62
C LYS A 208 17.43 4.69 -7.01
N ARG A 209 16.57 5.19 -7.91
CA ARG A 209 16.97 5.67 -9.25
C ARG A 209 17.66 7.03 -9.19
N ASN A 210 17.18 7.95 -8.35
CA ASN A 210 17.82 9.25 -8.11
C ASN A 210 19.27 9.12 -7.61
N LEU A 211 19.66 8.01 -6.98
CA LEU A 211 21.05 7.72 -6.64
C LEU A 211 21.92 7.48 -7.90
N ASN A 212 21.39 6.80 -8.92
CA ASN A 212 22.11 6.47 -10.17
C ASN A 212 22.48 7.72 -10.97
N ALA A 213 23.73 7.81 -11.43
CA ALA A 213 24.23 8.98 -12.15
C ALA A 213 23.57 9.15 -13.53
N ASP A 214 23.39 8.07 -14.26
CA ASP A 214 22.85 8.07 -15.62
C ASP A 214 21.34 8.29 -15.65
N TRP A 215 20.61 7.95 -14.59
CA TRP A 215 19.21 8.33 -14.40
C TRP A 215 19.04 9.86 -14.38
N LYS A 216 19.94 10.55 -13.66
CA LYS A 216 19.98 12.01 -13.63
C LYS A 216 20.44 12.60 -14.97
N ARG A 217 21.29 11.88 -15.72
CA ARG A 217 21.67 12.25 -17.09
C ARG A 217 20.50 12.09 -18.07
N LEU A 218 19.71 11.03 -17.94
CA LEU A 218 18.48 10.80 -18.72
C LEU A 218 17.48 11.94 -18.52
N GLU A 219 17.29 12.39 -17.27
CA GLU A 219 16.47 13.57 -16.95
C GLU A 219 17.03 14.87 -17.58
N ALA A 220 18.34 15.06 -17.55
CA ALA A 220 18.97 16.20 -18.24
C ALA A 220 18.80 16.12 -19.76
N GLN A 221 18.87 14.92 -20.34
CA GLN A 221 18.70 14.68 -21.78
C GLN A 221 17.28 15.05 -22.23
N SER A 222 16.24 14.72 -21.45
CA SER A 222 14.87 15.11 -21.78
C SER A 222 14.69 16.62 -21.78
N PHE A 223 15.31 17.33 -20.83
CA PHE A 223 15.31 18.80 -20.83
C PHE A 223 16.09 19.39 -22.00
N PHE A 224 17.23 18.81 -22.35
CA PHE A 224 18.04 19.23 -23.49
C PHE A 224 17.23 19.16 -24.79
N TRP A 225 16.60 18.00 -25.09
CA TRP A 225 15.76 17.85 -26.27
C TRP A 225 14.54 18.78 -26.25
N SER A 226 13.92 18.98 -25.09
CA SER A 226 12.80 19.92 -24.96
C SER A 226 13.19 21.37 -25.28
N ILE A 227 14.40 21.80 -24.91
CA ILE A 227 14.90 23.14 -25.25
C ILE A 227 15.15 23.27 -26.75
N LEU A 228 15.66 22.23 -27.41
CA LEU A 228 15.82 22.23 -28.86
C LEU A 228 14.45 22.36 -29.56
N ASP A 229 13.48 21.56 -29.14
CA ASP A 229 12.12 21.59 -29.67
C ASP A 229 11.44 22.96 -29.47
N TYR A 230 11.62 23.58 -28.29
CA TYR A 230 11.12 24.92 -28.01
C TYR A 230 11.70 25.99 -28.96
N LEU A 231 12.95 25.81 -29.40
CA LEU A 231 13.63 26.70 -30.32
C LEU A 231 13.45 26.31 -31.79
N ASP A 232 12.64 25.29 -32.09
CA ASP A 232 12.46 24.71 -33.44
C ASP A 232 13.80 24.24 -34.05
N VAL A 233 14.67 23.66 -33.21
CA VAL A 233 15.98 23.12 -33.58
C VAL A 233 15.92 21.59 -33.63
N GLU A 234 16.41 21.00 -34.72
CA GLU A 234 16.42 19.56 -34.91
C GLU A 234 17.32 18.85 -33.88
N ARG A 235 16.79 17.79 -33.26
CA ARG A 235 17.53 16.98 -32.28
C ARG A 235 18.74 16.29 -32.92
N PRO A 236 19.92 16.29 -32.28
CA PRO A 236 21.05 15.52 -32.79
C PRO A 236 20.78 14.01 -32.68
N PRO A 237 21.34 13.18 -33.58
CA PRO A 237 21.30 11.73 -33.44
C PRO A 237 22.23 11.29 -32.29
N VAL A 238 21.65 10.84 -31.18
CA VAL A 238 22.36 10.30 -30.00
C VAL A 238 22.27 8.77 -29.95
N GLY A 239 21.09 8.19 -30.22
CA GLY A 239 20.86 6.74 -30.13
C GLY A 239 20.98 6.22 -28.70
N ILE A 240 19.89 6.32 -27.93
CA ILE A 240 19.88 5.92 -26.52
C ILE A 240 19.10 4.61 -26.37
N ALA A 241 19.74 3.60 -25.78
CA ALA A 241 19.08 2.41 -25.25
C ALA A 241 19.09 2.46 -23.72
N THR A 242 17.92 2.31 -23.09
CA THR A 242 17.79 2.39 -21.63
C THR A 242 16.61 1.54 -21.14
N GLY A 243 16.58 1.22 -19.86
CA GLY A 243 15.52 0.40 -19.29
C GLY A 243 15.89 -0.16 -17.92
N TYR A 244 15.13 -1.16 -17.50
CA TYR A 244 15.35 -1.87 -16.24
C TYR A 244 15.63 -3.35 -16.47
N ILE A 245 16.62 -3.85 -15.73
CA ILE A 245 16.91 -5.27 -15.59
C ILE A 245 16.30 -5.73 -14.28
N THR A 246 15.42 -6.71 -14.34
CA THR A 246 14.75 -7.29 -13.16
C THR A 246 14.82 -8.81 -13.17
N ASP A 247 14.64 -9.42 -12.01
CA ASP A 247 14.36 -10.85 -11.88
C ASP A 247 12.93 -11.15 -12.34
N ALA A 248 12.75 -12.21 -13.14
CA ALA A 248 11.46 -12.66 -13.64
C ALA A 248 10.54 -13.24 -12.55
N ASP A 249 11.08 -13.73 -11.42
CA ASP A 249 10.25 -14.34 -10.36
C ASP A 249 9.62 -13.31 -9.44
N GLY A 250 10.39 -12.31 -9.02
CA GLY A 250 9.98 -11.31 -8.03
C GLY A 250 9.85 -9.88 -8.57
N GLY A 251 10.30 -9.61 -9.80
CA GLY A 251 10.37 -8.25 -10.35
C GLY A 251 11.40 -7.35 -9.66
N LEU A 252 12.28 -7.92 -8.84
CA LEU A 252 13.32 -7.17 -8.13
C LEU A 252 14.39 -6.71 -9.13
N PRO A 253 14.86 -5.45 -9.06
CA PRO A 253 15.92 -4.98 -9.95
C PRO A 253 17.23 -5.76 -9.73
N VAL A 254 17.96 -6.07 -10.80
CA VAL A 254 19.21 -6.85 -10.74
C VAL A 254 20.42 -5.91 -10.78
N ASN A 255 21.22 -5.96 -9.72
CA ASN A 255 22.49 -5.23 -9.62
C ASN A 255 23.61 -5.98 -10.35
N GLY A 256 24.59 -5.25 -10.90
CA GLY A 256 25.75 -5.82 -11.58
C GLY A 256 25.45 -6.55 -12.90
N ALA A 257 24.24 -6.39 -13.45
CA ALA A 257 23.88 -6.93 -14.75
C ALA A 257 24.66 -6.19 -15.86
N VAL A 258 25.26 -6.95 -16.76
CA VAL A 258 25.98 -6.43 -17.93
C VAL A 258 25.03 -6.41 -19.12
N VAL A 259 24.79 -5.22 -19.65
CA VAL A 259 23.96 -4.96 -20.82
C VAL A 259 24.85 -4.60 -21.99
N SER A 260 24.72 -5.30 -23.13
CA SER A 260 25.54 -5.10 -24.33
C SER A 260 24.68 -4.79 -25.54
N VAL A 261 25.08 -3.79 -26.33
CA VAL A 261 24.47 -3.43 -27.62
C VAL A 261 25.59 -3.17 -28.63
N GLY A 262 25.78 -4.09 -29.57
CA GLY A 262 26.94 -4.06 -30.46
C GLY A 262 28.25 -4.15 -29.67
N ASP A 263 29.14 -3.17 -29.84
CA ASP A 263 30.41 -3.08 -29.11
C ASP A 263 30.30 -2.28 -27.79
N SER A 264 29.13 -1.68 -27.51
CA SER A 264 28.88 -0.89 -26.31
C SER A 264 28.38 -1.75 -25.16
N THR A 265 28.85 -1.47 -23.94
CA THR A 265 28.47 -2.22 -22.73
C THR A 265 28.17 -1.28 -21.56
N TYR A 266 27.19 -1.65 -20.73
CA TYR A 266 26.85 -0.99 -19.48
C TYR A 266 26.75 -2.01 -18.36
N THR A 267 27.11 -1.65 -17.14
CA THR A 267 26.91 -2.49 -15.95
C THR A 267 26.01 -1.77 -14.97
N THR A 268 24.89 -2.39 -14.59
CA THR A 268 23.98 -1.81 -13.58
C THR A 268 24.68 -1.65 -12.23
N ASP A 269 24.23 -0.68 -11.43
CA ASP A 269 24.87 -0.40 -10.15
C ASP A 269 24.96 -1.63 -9.25
N THR A 270 26.04 -1.69 -8.48
CA THR A 270 26.31 -2.70 -7.46
C THR A 270 26.38 -2.04 -6.09
N PHE A 271 26.42 -2.86 -5.04
CA PHE A 271 26.72 -2.35 -3.71
C PHE A 271 28.07 -1.64 -3.68
N GLU A 272 29.08 -2.24 -4.30
CA GLU A 272 30.45 -1.73 -4.33
C GLU A 272 30.57 -0.44 -5.14
N SER A 273 29.82 -0.30 -6.24
CA SER A 273 29.90 0.87 -7.12
C SER A 273 29.12 2.09 -6.62
N LEU A 274 27.96 1.87 -5.98
CA LEU A 274 27.06 2.96 -5.58
C LEU A 274 26.50 2.79 -4.16
N PHE A 275 25.87 1.66 -3.87
CA PHE A 275 24.97 1.57 -2.72
C PHE A 275 25.66 1.50 -1.35
N ASN A 276 26.95 1.16 -1.28
CA ASN A 276 27.74 1.18 -0.04
C ASN A 276 27.85 2.57 0.61
N ASN A 277 27.54 3.64 -0.13
CA ASN A 277 27.47 5.00 0.40
C ASN A 277 26.15 5.28 1.14
N TYR A 278 25.12 4.46 0.91
CA TYR A 278 23.74 4.73 1.28
C TYR A 278 23.06 3.59 2.07
N ALA A 279 23.66 2.41 2.07
CA ALA A 279 23.20 1.23 2.78
C ALA A 279 24.35 0.45 3.41
N ALA A 280 24.04 -0.33 4.45
CA ALA A 280 25.02 -1.14 5.16
C ALA A 280 25.18 -2.53 4.52
N ASN A 281 24.10 -3.11 3.96
CA ASN A 281 24.13 -4.47 3.43
C ASN A 281 24.01 -4.50 1.89
N PRO A 282 24.71 -5.44 1.21
CA PRO A 282 24.71 -5.57 -0.25
C PRO A 282 23.35 -5.80 -0.94
N GLY A 283 22.28 -6.13 -0.20
CA GLY A 283 20.94 -6.40 -0.76
C GLY A 283 19.90 -5.29 -0.56
N ASP A 284 20.20 -4.27 0.24
CA ASP A 284 19.19 -3.30 0.70
C ASP A 284 18.69 -2.38 -0.44
N LEU A 285 19.57 -2.06 -1.39
CA LEU A 285 19.31 -1.12 -2.48
C LEU A 285 19.67 -1.72 -3.83
N GLN A 286 18.73 -1.61 -4.76
CA GLN A 286 18.83 -2.13 -6.12
C GLN A 286 18.03 -1.20 -7.04
N ASN A 287 18.54 -0.89 -8.23
CA ASN A 287 17.83 -0.05 -9.20
C ASN A 287 17.68 -0.70 -10.59
N GLY A 288 18.56 -1.64 -10.95
CA GLY A 288 18.56 -2.37 -12.23
C GLY A 288 18.60 -1.48 -13.46
N PHE A 289 18.90 -0.19 -13.31
CA PHE A 289 18.80 0.78 -14.41
C PHE A 289 20.05 0.71 -15.28
N TYR A 290 19.85 0.79 -16.61
CA TYR A 290 20.95 0.91 -17.57
C TYR A 290 20.72 2.04 -18.56
N TYR A 291 21.81 2.61 -19.07
CA TYR A 291 21.79 3.70 -20.05
C TYR A 291 23.00 3.60 -20.98
N ILE A 292 22.76 3.39 -22.27
CA ILE A 292 23.79 3.36 -23.31
C ILE A 292 23.44 4.41 -24.35
N GLU A 293 24.37 5.33 -24.62
CA GLU A 293 24.26 6.36 -25.66
C GLU A 293 25.25 6.09 -26.82
N ASP A 294 25.23 6.95 -27.85
CA ASP A 294 26.07 6.84 -29.05
C ASP A 294 25.79 5.60 -29.93
N LEU A 295 24.55 5.10 -29.95
CA LEU A 295 24.16 3.92 -30.74
C LEU A 295 23.72 4.28 -32.17
N GLU A 296 23.99 3.39 -33.11
CA GLU A 296 23.53 3.55 -34.49
C GLU A 296 22.02 3.33 -34.61
N ASN A 297 21.35 4.14 -35.43
CA ASN A 297 19.92 4.03 -35.70
C ASN A 297 19.58 2.75 -36.48
N GLY A 298 18.64 1.95 -35.98
CA GLY A 298 18.12 0.76 -36.66
C GLY A 298 18.01 -0.47 -35.77
N PRO A 299 17.77 -1.65 -36.37
CA PRO A 299 17.67 -2.91 -35.63
C PRO A 299 18.94 -3.23 -34.84
N ALA A 300 18.77 -3.58 -33.57
CA ALA A 300 19.85 -3.97 -32.69
C ALA A 300 19.41 -5.11 -31.77
N GLN A 301 20.38 -5.74 -31.11
CA GLN A 301 20.13 -6.74 -30.07
C GLN A 301 20.68 -6.23 -28.75
N ILE A 302 19.86 -6.29 -27.71
CA ILE A 302 20.27 -6.07 -26.33
C ILE A 302 20.54 -7.45 -25.72
N ILE A 303 21.77 -7.68 -25.32
CA ILE A 303 22.20 -8.91 -24.64
C ILE A 303 22.43 -8.58 -23.17
N VAL A 304 21.79 -9.31 -22.27
CA VAL A 304 21.89 -9.08 -20.83
C VAL A 304 22.41 -10.31 -20.12
N GLU A 305 23.45 -10.12 -19.31
CA GLU A 305 24.09 -11.18 -18.51
C GLU A 305 24.18 -10.75 -17.05
N ALA A 306 23.89 -11.67 -16.13
CA ALA A 306 24.06 -11.44 -14.70
C ALA A 306 24.39 -12.75 -13.97
N GLU A 307 25.15 -12.68 -12.88
CA GLU A 307 25.46 -13.84 -12.05
C GLU A 307 24.18 -14.43 -11.44
N GLY A 308 23.99 -15.75 -11.54
CA GLY A 308 22.78 -16.43 -11.06
C GLY A 308 21.57 -16.39 -12.02
N PHE A 309 21.75 -15.90 -13.24
CA PHE A 309 20.71 -15.81 -14.27
C PHE A 309 21.16 -16.43 -15.60
N TYR A 310 20.20 -16.81 -16.45
CA TYR A 310 20.49 -17.09 -17.85
C TYR A 310 20.65 -15.79 -18.64
N THR A 311 21.59 -15.78 -19.58
CA THR A 311 21.70 -14.71 -20.58
C THR A 311 20.40 -14.61 -21.37
N ASP A 312 19.92 -13.39 -21.55
CA ASP A 312 18.77 -13.08 -22.43
C ASP A 312 19.21 -12.18 -23.60
N THR A 313 18.50 -12.30 -24.72
CA THR A 313 18.75 -11.49 -25.92
C THR A 313 17.43 -11.00 -26.47
N VAL A 314 17.27 -9.68 -26.51
CA VAL A 314 16.05 -9.01 -26.95
C VAL A 314 16.34 -8.20 -28.21
N ASP A 315 15.58 -8.46 -29.27
CA ASP A 315 15.60 -7.63 -30.47
C ASP A 315 14.93 -6.28 -30.18
N THR A 316 15.59 -5.19 -30.55
CA THR A 316 15.07 -3.82 -30.42
C THR A 316 15.36 -3.03 -31.68
N ASN A 317 14.84 -1.81 -31.77
CA ASN A 317 15.11 -0.90 -32.86
C ASN A 317 15.50 0.47 -32.31
N ILE A 318 16.80 0.77 -32.32
CA ILE A 318 17.35 2.02 -31.85
C ILE A 318 16.84 3.17 -32.71
N ILE A 319 16.27 4.18 -32.04
CA ILE A 319 15.86 5.45 -32.63
C ILE A 319 16.91 6.49 -32.24
N SER A 320 17.59 7.10 -33.20
CA SER A 320 18.70 8.01 -32.86
C SER A 320 18.26 9.33 -32.20
N THR A 321 17.00 9.74 -32.36
CA THR A 321 16.48 11.03 -31.88
C THR A 321 15.49 10.89 -30.72
N ASP A 322 15.39 9.69 -30.13
CA ASP A 322 14.43 9.37 -29.08
C ASP A 322 15.01 8.29 -28.13
N PHE A 323 14.34 8.05 -27.01
CA PHE A 323 14.71 6.99 -26.06
C PHE A 323 14.20 5.64 -26.55
N THR A 324 15.11 4.67 -26.70
CA THR A 324 14.73 3.28 -26.97
C THR A 324 14.66 2.51 -25.66
N PHE A 325 13.46 2.46 -25.08
CA PHE A 325 13.24 1.71 -23.84
C PHE A 325 13.16 0.21 -24.10
N THR A 326 13.96 -0.59 -23.39
CA THR A 326 13.88 -2.05 -23.44
C THR A 326 14.15 -2.62 -22.06
N ASP A 327 13.09 -3.05 -21.38
CA ASP A 327 13.20 -3.75 -20.09
C ASP A 327 13.46 -5.23 -20.33
N VAL A 328 14.29 -5.84 -19.48
CA VAL A 328 14.63 -7.26 -19.56
C VAL A 328 14.41 -7.92 -18.21
N ALA A 329 13.57 -8.95 -18.19
CA ALA A 329 13.32 -9.76 -17.01
C ALA A 329 14.13 -11.06 -17.11
N LEU A 330 15.25 -11.14 -16.38
CA LEU A 330 16.13 -12.29 -16.40
C LEU A 330 15.53 -13.45 -15.61
N VAL A 331 15.65 -14.66 -16.15
CA VAL A 331 15.25 -15.88 -15.45
C VAL A 331 16.42 -16.40 -14.63
N SER A 332 16.22 -16.60 -13.33
CA SER A 332 17.25 -17.19 -12.48
C SER A 332 17.59 -18.62 -12.92
N ASN A 333 18.88 -18.95 -12.90
CA ASN A 333 19.40 -20.29 -13.18
C ASN A 333 19.46 -21.20 -11.94
N ILE A 334 19.05 -20.68 -10.77
CA ILE A 334 18.99 -21.43 -9.53
C ILE A 334 17.70 -22.25 -9.52
N PRO A 335 17.75 -23.58 -9.38
CA PRO A 335 16.56 -24.41 -9.43
C PRO A 335 15.61 -24.15 -8.24
N PRO A 336 14.29 -24.41 -8.39
CA PRO A 336 13.35 -24.32 -7.28
C PRO A 336 13.64 -25.40 -6.24
N PHE A 337 13.45 -25.09 -4.96
CA PHE A 337 13.56 -26.04 -3.85
C PHE A 337 12.49 -25.74 -2.80
N VAL A 338 12.27 -26.65 -1.85
CA VAL A 338 11.41 -26.40 -0.70
C VAL A 338 12.18 -25.56 0.33
N ALA A 339 11.86 -24.28 0.41
CA ALA A 339 12.54 -23.32 1.28
C ALA A 339 12.19 -23.51 2.76
N SER A 340 10.98 -23.97 3.07
CA SER A 340 10.59 -24.40 4.42
C SER A 340 9.36 -25.28 4.40
N THR A 341 9.16 -26.02 5.47
CA THR A 341 7.98 -26.84 5.73
C THR A 341 7.53 -26.65 7.19
N SER A 342 6.25 -26.87 7.47
CA SER A 342 5.69 -26.80 8.83
C SER A 342 6.12 -27.94 9.75
N ILE A 343 6.78 -28.97 9.21
CA ILE A 343 7.27 -30.15 9.94
C ILE A 343 8.73 -30.44 9.57
N GLY A 344 9.55 -30.83 10.53
CA GLY A 344 10.87 -31.40 10.31
C GLY A 344 10.83 -32.92 10.09
N ASP A 345 12.01 -33.52 9.91
CA ASP A 345 12.14 -34.98 9.95
C ASP A 345 11.82 -35.50 11.36
N ASP A 346 10.97 -36.54 11.42
CA ASP A 346 10.47 -37.17 12.65
C ASP A 346 9.60 -36.28 13.54
N ASP A 347 9.07 -35.16 13.01
CA ASP A 347 8.08 -34.36 13.72
C ASP A 347 6.70 -35.05 13.74
N GLU A 348 5.92 -34.73 14.78
CA GLU A 348 4.55 -35.22 14.95
C GLU A 348 3.56 -34.18 14.43
N ILE A 349 2.59 -34.60 13.60
CA ILE A 349 1.45 -33.78 13.16
C ILE A 349 0.15 -34.49 13.48
N ASN A 350 -0.81 -33.81 14.12
CA ASN A 350 -2.08 -34.45 14.40
C ASN A 350 -2.95 -34.49 13.12
N PRO A 351 -3.57 -35.63 12.78
CA PRO A 351 -4.55 -35.68 11.70
C PRO A 351 -5.62 -34.59 11.87
N GLY A 352 -5.72 -33.70 10.88
CA GLY A 352 -6.57 -32.50 10.92
C GLY A 352 -5.77 -31.19 10.86
N GLU A 353 -4.51 -31.21 11.29
CA GLU A 353 -3.58 -30.09 11.11
C GLU A 353 -3.08 -30.01 9.66
N ALA A 354 -2.84 -28.79 9.16
CA ALA A 354 -2.36 -28.60 7.80
C ALA A 354 -0.84 -28.69 7.71
N LEU A 355 -0.32 -29.53 6.81
CA LEU A 355 1.08 -29.56 6.45
C LEU A 355 1.36 -28.49 5.39
N VAL A 356 2.28 -27.56 5.66
CA VAL A 356 2.55 -26.40 4.80
C VAL A 356 3.95 -26.51 4.20
N LEU A 357 4.06 -26.28 2.90
CA LEU A 357 5.32 -26.20 2.15
C LEU A 357 5.46 -24.80 1.53
N ASN A 358 6.61 -24.17 1.73
CA ASN A 358 6.99 -22.94 1.04
C ASN A 358 8.13 -23.23 0.07
N PHE A 359 7.95 -22.90 -1.20
CA PHE A 359 8.93 -23.05 -2.26
C PHE A 359 9.77 -21.78 -2.42
N SER A 360 11.03 -21.93 -2.83
CA SER A 360 11.92 -20.80 -3.10
C SER A 360 11.47 -19.96 -4.31
N ARG A 361 10.75 -20.57 -5.26
CA ARG A 361 10.29 -19.96 -6.52
C ARG A 361 8.84 -20.33 -6.81
N SER A 362 8.24 -19.65 -7.78
CA SER A 362 6.86 -19.91 -8.21
C SER A 362 6.77 -21.23 -8.97
N MET A 363 6.00 -22.18 -8.43
CA MET A 363 5.92 -23.54 -8.95
C MET A 363 4.77 -23.73 -9.95
N ASP A 364 4.97 -24.59 -10.96
CA ASP A 364 3.85 -25.09 -11.75
C ASP A 364 3.02 -26.03 -10.86
N ARG A 365 1.85 -25.54 -10.45
CA ARG A 365 0.96 -26.25 -9.52
C ARG A 365 0.61 -27.64 -10.03
N THR A 366 0.32 -27.77 -11.32
CA THR A 366 -0.06 -29.06 -11.91
C THR A 366 1.14 -30.01 -11.94
N ALA A 367 2.35 -29.52 -12.23
CA ALA A 367 3.55 -30.34 -12.17
C ALA A 367 3.82 -30.83 -10.74
N VAL A 368 3.74 -29.94 -9.73
CA VAL A 368 3.91 -30.30 -8.32
C VAL A 368 2.85 -31.30 -7.86
N GLU A 369 1.58 -31.05 -8.15
CA GLU A 369 0.47 -31.93 -7.76
C GLU A 369 0.61 -33.34 -8.35
N ASN A 370 1.07 -33.46 -9.60
CA ASN A 370 1.31 -34.75 -10.24
C ASN A 370 2.56 -35.46 -9.69
N ALA A 371 3.55 -34.72 -9.21
CA ALA A 371 4.79 -35.24 -8.62
C ALA A 371 4.64 -35.59 -7.13
N LEU A 372 3.56 -35.16 -6.48
CA LEU A 372 3.34 -35.32 -5.05
C LEU A 372 2.76 -36.69 -4.72
N SER A 373 3.35 -37.37 -3.74
CA SER A 373 2.90 -38.68 -3.26
C SER A 373 3.16 -38.86 -1.76
N LEU A 374 2.41 -39.76 -1.15
CA LEU A 374 2.50 -40.10 0.27
C LEU A 374 2.69 -41.61 0.44
N THR A 375 3.57 -42.03 1.34
CA THR A 375 3.78 -43.44 1.70
C THR A 375 3.66 -43.63 3.22
N PRO A 376 2.74 -44.48 3.73
CA PRO A 376 1.69 -45.18 2.98
C PRO A 376 0.68 -44.21 2.35
N GLU A 377 -0.08 -44.70 1.37
CA GLU A 377 -1.10 -43.90 0.67
C GLU A 377 -2.23 -43.51 1.64
N ALA A 378 -2.63 -42.23 1.64
CA ALA A 378 -3.76 -41.71 2.39
C ALA A 378 -4.45 -40.59 1.60
N ASP A 379 -5.72 -40.33 1.92
CA ASP A 379 -6.50 -39.26 1.27
C ASP A 379 -6.10 -37.89 1.83
N TYR A 380 -5.82 -36.92 0.94
CA TYR A 380 -5.54 -35.53 1.30
C TYR A 380 -6.18 -34.56 0.32
N THR A 381 -6.31 -33.30 0.75
CA THR A 381 -6.69 -32.19 -0.12
C THR A 381 -5.58 -31.14 -0.15
N LEU A 382 -5.42 -30.50 -1.31
CA LEU A 382 -4.37 -29.51 -1.57
C LEU A 382 -4.98 -28.12 -1.69
N THR A 383 -4.40 -27.16 -0.98
CA THR A 383 -4.79 -25.74 -1.05
C THR A 383 -3.57 -24.88 -1.31
N TRP A 384 -3.55 -24.17 -2.44
CA TRP A 384 -2.49 -23.21 -2.76
C TRP A 384 -2.85 -21.81 -2.26
N ASN A 385 -2.03 -21.24 -1.38
CA ASN A 385 -2.18 -19.85 -0.94
C ASN A 385 -1.51 -18.87 -1.92
N SER A 386 -0.48 -19.32 -2.64
CA SER A 386 0.19 -18.63 -3.75
C SER A 386 0.92 -19.68 -4.60
N ASP A 387 1.56 -19.30 -5.72
CA ASP A 387 2.40 -20.25 -6.48
C ASP A 387 3.65 -20.72 -5.72
N LYS A 388 3.94 -20.12 -4.56
CA LYS A 388 5.08 -20.47 -3.70
C LYS A 388 4.67 -21.18 -2.41
N LYS A 389 3.37 -21.37 -2.15
CA LYS A 389 2.89 -21.89 -0.85
C LYS A 389 1.74 -22.89 -1.02
N LEU A 390 2.02 -24.14 -0.65
CA LEU A 390 1.09 -25.27 -0.71
C LEU A 390 0.75 -25.74 0.71
N SER A 391 -0.53 -25.90 1.00
CA SER A 391 -1.04 -26.52 2.22
C SER A 391 -1.71 -27.86 1.89
N ILE A 392 -1.41 -28.90 2.68
CA ILE A 392 -1.91 -30.27 2.53
C ILE A 392 -2.74 -30.61 3.77
N SER A 393 -4.01 -30.94 3.59
CA SER A 393 -4.87 -31.37 4.69
C SER A 393 -4.57 -32.82 5.08
N THR A 394 -4.33 -33.06 6.37
CA THR A 394 -4.08 -34.38 6.95
C THR A 394 -5.31 -35.00 7.62
N ALA A 395 -6.51 -34.41 7.44
CA ALA A 395 -7.72 -34.79 8.17
C ALA A 395 -8.16 -36.26 8.00
N ASN A 396 -7.71 -36.94 6.94
CA ASN A 396 -8.03 -38.35 6.70
C ASN A 396 -6.82 -39.29 6.93
N PHE A 397 -5.76 -38.80 7.59
CA PHE A 397 -4.62 -39.65 7.91
C PHE A 397 -4.95 -40.53 9.10
N ASP A 398 -4.39 -41.74 9.12
CA ASP A 398 -4.47 -42.62 10.28
C ASP A 398 -3.65 -42.01 11.42
N PHE A 399 -4.14 -42.12 12.65
CA PHE A 399 -3.43 -41.72 13.86
C PHE A 399 -2.29 -42.70 14.19
N GLU A 400 -1.31 -42.26 14.99
CA GLU A 400 -0.15 -43.07 15.43
C GLU A 400 0.55 -43.82 14.28
N SER A 401 0.69 -43.16 13.13
CA SER A 401 1.17 -43.76 11.88
C SER A 401 2.29 -42.92 11.27
N SER A 402 3.34 -43.58 10.78
CA SER A 402 4.44 -42.89 10.10
C SER A 402 4.13 -42.71 8.61
N TYR A 403 4.36 -41.50 8.10
CA TYR A 403 4.20 -41.14 6.71
C TYR A 403 5.48 -40.53 6.14
N THR A 404 5.68 -40.69 4.83
CA THR A 404 6.71 -40.00 4.07
C THR A 404 6.04 -39.26 2.92
N LEU A 405 6.12 -37.94 2.93
CA LEU A 405 5.72 -37.10 1.82
C LEU A 405 6.88 -37.00 0.84
N THR A 406 6.60 -37.22 -0.44
CA THR A 406 7.57 -37.08 -1.53
C THR A 406 7.04 -36.12 -2.58
N ILE A 407 7.86 -35.15 -2.99
CA ILE A 407 7.70 -34.43 -4.25
C ILE A 407 8.78 -34.96 -5.19
N ASP A 408 8.35 -35.67 -6.23
CA ASP A 408 9.24 -36.25 -7.22
C ASP A 408 10.02 -35.17 -7.99
N SER A 409 11.22 -35.53 -8.45
CA SER A 409 12.10 -34.70 -9.28
C SER A 409 11.42 -34.07 -10.50
N THR A 410 10.33 -34.66 -10.99
CA THR A 410 9.53 -34.18 -12.12
C THR A 410 8.74 -32.90 -11.85
N ALA A 411 8.61 -32.45 -10.59
CA ALA A 411 8.03 -31.15 -10.27
C ALA A 411 8.87 -30.01 -10.87
N THR A 412 8.21 -28.98 -11.43
CA THR A 412 8.90 -27.87 -12.09
C THR A 412 8.44 -26.49 -11.61
N ASP A 413 9.30 -25.48 -11.77
CA ASP A 413 8.88 -24.09 -11.68
C ASP A 413 8.02 -23.63 -12.87
N LYS A 414 7.44 -22.41 -12.78
CA LYS A 414 6.69 -21.76 -13.87
C LYS A 414 7.58 -21.02 -14.87
N SER A 415 8.90 -21.07 -14.72
CA SER A 415 9.78 -20.29 -15.59
C SER A 415 9.74 -20.82 -17.02
N SER A 416 10.21 -20.03 -17.99
CA SER A 416 10.33 -20.47 -19.38
C SER A 416 11.30 -21.65 -19.57
N TYR A 417 12.17 -21.91 -18.59
CA TYR A 417 13.11 -23.02 -18.56
C TYR A 417 12.54 -24.27 -17.86
N ALA A 418 11.44 -24.13 -17.12
CA ALA A 418 10.76 -25.20 -16.39
C ALA A 418 11.74 -26.08 -15.60
N HIS A 419 12.54 -25.46 -14.71
CA HIS A 419 13.54 -26.19 -13.93
C HIS A 419 12.88 -27.26 -13.08
N ASN A 420 13.48 -28.44 -13.06
CA ASN A 420 13.14 -29.48 -12.12
C ASN A 420 13.48 -29.04 -10.69
N ILE A 421 12.74 -29.58 -9.72
CA ILE A 421 12.99 -29.30 -8.30
C ILE A 421 14.37 -29.84 -7.89
N ASP A 422 15.08 -29.04 -7.11
CA ASP A 422 16.25 -29.42 -6.33
C ASP A 422 15.76 -29.84 -4.94
N GLY A 423 15.36 -31.11 -4.83
CA GLY A 423 14.73 -31.61 -3.62
C GLY A 423 15.64 -31.75 -2.40
N ASN A 424 16.96 -31.76 -2.60
CA ASN A 424 17.95 -31.84 -1.52
C ASN A 424 18.63 -30.48 -1.23
N ALA A 425 18.31 -29.45 -2.01
CA ALA A 425 18.84 -28.09 -1.94
C ALA A 425 20.38 -28.00 -2.08
N ASP A 426 20.99 -28.88 -2.89
CA ASP A 426 22.45 -28.88 -3.13
C ASP A 426 22.90 -27.94 -4.26
N GLY A 427 21.95 -27.27 -4.92
CA GLY A 427 22.14 -26.40 -6.07
C GLY A 427 21.92 -27.11 -7.42
N THR A 428 21.59 -28.41 -7.42
CA THR A 428 21.37 -29.22 -8.62
C THR A 428 19.91 -29.63 -8.72
N GLN A 429 19.26 -29.32 -9.84
CA GLN A 429 17.91 -29.81 -10.11
C GLN A 429 17.87 -31.32 -10.40
N GLY A 430 16.73 -31.94 -10.12
CA GLY A 430 16.43 -33.31 -10.51
C GLY A 430 16.43 -34.30 -9.36
N ASP A 431 16.52 -33.84 -8.12
CA ASP A 431 16.38 -34.64 -6.91
C ASP A 431 14.98 -34.51 -6.32
N SER A 432 14.44 -35.60 -5.77
CA SER A 432 13.16 -35.57 -5.07
C SER A 432 13.28 -34.92 -3.70
N TYR A 433 12.27 -34.16 -3.30
CA TYR A 433 12.13 -33.71 -1.91
C TYR A 433 11.38 -34.77 -1.11
N THR A 434 11.90 -35.13 0.06
CA THR A 434 11.26 -36.09 0.96
C THR A 434 11.27 -35.57 2.39
N VAL A 435 10.16 -35.71 3.11
CA VAL A 435 10.08 -35.46 4.55
C VAL A 435 9.30 -36.59 5.22
N ALA A 436 9.86 -37.14 6.29
CA ALA A 436 9.23 -38.18 7.09
C ALA A 436 8.64 -37.58 8.37
N PHE A 437 7.44 -38.01 8.75
CA PHE A 437 6.73 -37.53 9.94
C PHE A 437 5.83 -38.60 10.52
N GLU A 438 5.42 -38.42 11.76
CA GLU A 438 4.46 -39.30 12.44
C GLU A 438 3.16 -38.56 12.72
N THR A 439 2.05 -39.28 12.69
CA THR A 439 0.78 -38.75 13.17
C THR A 439 0.61 -39.01 14.66
N GLY A 440 0.13 -38.01 15.38
CA GLY A 440 -0.12 -38.14 16.81
C GLY A 440 -1.30 -39.07 17.15
N PRO A 441 -1.56 -39.31 18.44
CA PRO A 441 -2.71 -40.09 18.89
C PRO A 441 -4.05 -39.44 18.53
N VAL A 442 -5.11 -40.25 18.49
CA VAL A 442 -6.48 -39.73 18.30
C VAL A 442 -6.75 -38.65 19.34
N ASP A 443 -7.05 -37.45 18.87
CA ASP A 443 -7.58 -36.44 19.76
C ASP A 443 -9.00 -36.87 20.17
N ILE A 444 -9.18 -37.00 21.49
CA ILE A 444 -10.44 -37.38 22.14
C ILE A 444 -10.95 -36.27 23.06
N ILE A 445 -10.24 -35.14 23.11
CA ILE A 445 -10.53 -34.02 23.96
C ILE A 445 -11.42 -33.07 23.15
N PRO A 446 -12.64 -32.75 23.63
CA PRO A 446 -13.45 -31.73 22.98
C PRO A 446 -12.82 -30.35 23.10
N PRO A 447 -13.13 -29.43 22.16
CA PRO A 447 -12.65 -28.06 22.21
C PRO A 447 -13.11 -27.38 23.48
N ALA A 448 -12.21 -26.70 24.19
CA ALA A 448 -12.52 -25.97 25.40
C ALA A 448 -12.63 -24.46 25.13
N ILE A 449 -13.71 -23.86 25.62
CA ILE A 449 -13.87 -22.40 25.57
C ILE A 449 -12.98 -21.77 26.64
N SER A 450 -11.93 -21.07 26.20
CA SER A 450 -10.91 -20.45 27.03
C SER A 450 -11.21 -18.99 27.38
N ASP A 451 -11.98 -18.29 26.54
CA ASP A 451 -12.46 -16.92 26.82
C ASP A 451 -13.88 -16.71 26.25
N ILE A 452 -14.72 -15.97 26.97
CA ILE A 452 -16.06 -15.56 26.52
C ILE A 452 -16.26 -14.09 26.87
N ARG A 453 -16.60 -13.29 25.86
CA ARG A 453 -16.94 -11.88 25.98
C ARG A 453 -18.32 -11.59 25.38
N PRO A 454 -19.12 -10.70 25.99
CA PRO A 454 -18.84 -10.00 27.24
C PRO A 454 -18.87 -10.91 28.45
N THR A 455 -18.12 -10.55 29.50
CA THR A 455 -18.15 -11.23 30.79
C THR A 455 -19.48 -10.96 31.52
N ASN A 456 -19.73 -11.62 32.66
CA ASN A 456 -20.93 -11.40 33.50
C ASN A 456 -20.87 -10.06 34.28
N THR A 457 -20.36 -9.02 33.64
CA THR A 457 -20.26 -7.65 34.11
C THR A 457 -21.25 -6.79 33.34
N GLN A 458 -21.76 -5.75 33.97
CA GLN A 458 -22.71 -4.85 33.32
C GLN A 458 -22.08 -4.20 32.08
N LEU A 459 -22.76 -4.35 30.95
CA LEU A 459 -22.33 -3.90 29.64
C LEU A 459 -23.02 -2.59 29.26
N ASN A 460 -22.25 -1.53 29.06
CA ASN A 460 -22.79 -0.21 28.67
C ASN A 460 -22.93 -0.02 27.15
N GLU A 461 -22.18 -0.79 26.35
CA GLU A 461 -22.34 -0.83 24.90
C GLU A 461 -23.54 -1.73 24.55
N LEU A 462 -24.59 -1.22 23.90
CA LEU A 462 -25.79 -2.01 23.60
C LEU A 462 -25.75 -2.71 22.23
N ARG A 463 -24.65 -2.60 21.49
CA ARG A 463 -24.33 -3.44 20.34
C ARG A 463 -22.97 -4.13 20.57
N PRO A 464 -22.84 -5.03 21.56
CA PRO A 464 -21.56 -5.69 21.80
C PRO A 464 -21.24 -6.70 20.69
N ILE A 465 -19.99 -6.77 20.27
CA ILE A 465 -19.49 -7.98 19.61
C ILE A 465 -19.31 -9.04 20.69
N ILE A 466 -20.04 -10.15 20.55
CA ILE A 466 -19.86 -11.31 21.40
C ILE A 466 -18.72 -12.13 20.83
N SER A 467 -17.83 -12.63 21.69
CA SER A 467 -16.66 -13.39 21.29
C SER A 467 -16.52 -14.64 22.15
N ALA A 468 -16.17 -15.76 21.53
CA ALA A 468 -15.70 -16.95 22.23
C ALA A 468 -14.41 -17.46 21.60
N THR A 469 -13.42 -17.71 22.45
CA THR A 469 -12.14 -18.28 22.05
C THR A 469 -12.08 -19.73 22.47
N PHE A 470 -11.69 -20.58 21.54
CA PHE A 470 -11.46 -22.00 21.74
C PHE A 470 -9.95 -22.26 21.75
N ASP A 471 -9.52 -23.30 22.45
CA ASP A 471 -8.11 -23.68 22.56
C ASP A 471 -7.59 -24.46 21.35
N GLU A 472 -8.47 -24.82 20.42
CA GLU A 472 -8.14 -25.57 19.20
C GLU A 472 -9.00 -25.16 17.98
N PRO A 473 -8.63 -25.58 16.75
CA PRO A 473 -9.43 -25.36 15.54
C PRO A 473 -10.78 -26.07 15.55
N LEU A 474 -11.84 -25.40 15.09
CA LEU A 474 -13.22 -25.96 15.04
C LEU A 474 -13.61 -26.47 13.65
N ASP A 475 -14.45 -27.51 13.60
CA ASP A 475 -15.17 -27.90 12.39
C ASP A 475 -16.35 -26.95 12.13
N THR A 476 -16.19 -26.11 11.12
CA THR A 476 -17.22 -25.14 10.73
C THR A 476 -18.35 -25.72 9.89
N ALA A 477 -18.23 -26.96 9.39
CA ALA A 477 -19.22 -27.57 8.49
C ALA A 477 -20.60 -27.77 9.14
N LEU A 478 -20.62 -27.85 10.48
CA LEU A 478 -21.83 -28.02 11.29
C LEU A 478 -22.38 -26.71 11.84
N PHE A 479 -21.80 -25.56 11.46
CA PHE A 479 -22.27 -24.27 11.98
C PHE A 479 -23.61 -23.87 11.37
N ASP A 480 -24.52 -23.44 12.23
CA ASP A 480 -25.84 -22.95 11.88
C ASP A 480 -26.23 -21.76 12.77
N ASN A 481 -27.49 -21.31 12.66
CA ASN A 481 -27.98 -20.19 13.45
C ASN A 481 -28.19 -20.49 14.95
N LYS A 482 -27.86 -21.70 15.41
CA LYS A 482 -27.89 -22.12 16.81
C LYS A 482 -26.51 -22.39 17.38
N THR A 483 -25.46 -22.32 16.57
CA THR A 483 -24.07 -22.45 17.04
C THR A 483 -23.79 -21.47 18.19
N ILE A 484 -24.19 -20.21 18.02
CA ILE A 484 -24.22 -19.19 19.06
C ILE A 484 -25.63 -18.61 19.13
N GLU A 485 -26.23 -18.63 20.31
CA GLU A 485 -27.53 -18.01 20.56
C GLU A 485 -27.42 -16.96 21.67
N VAL A 486 -27.98 -15.78 21.42
CA VAL A 486 -28.11 -14.70 22.40
C VAL A 486 -29.59 -14.46 22.61
N SER A 487 -30.10 -14.59 23.83
CA SER A 487 -31.53 -14.53 24.08
C SER A 487 -31.90 -13.78 25.36
N LYS A 488 -33.09 -13.16 25.36
CA LYS A 488 -33.76 -12.62 26.56
C LYS A 488 -35.13 -13.26 26.66
N SER A 489 -35.42 -13.97 27.76
CA SER A 489 -36.68 -14.72 27.92
C SER A 489 -36.96 -15.62 26.70
N ASP A 490 -38.04 -15.39 25.94
CA ASP A 490 -38.42 -16.16 24.75
C ASP A 490 -37.95 -15.53 23.42
N TYR A 491 -37.12 -14.48 23.46
CA TYR A 491 -36.64 -13.75 22.29
C TYR A 491 -35.16 -14.01 22.01
N THR A 492 -34.83 -14.42 20.79
CA THR A 492 -33.44 -14.57 20.31
C THR A 492 -33.02 -13.35 19.51
N VAL A 493 -31.89 -12.77 19.88
CA VAL A 493 -31.25 -11.65 19.19
C VAL A 493 -30.71 -12.13 17.85
N LEU A 494 -31.05 -11.42 16.79
CA LEU A 494 -30.56 -11.73 15.45
C LEU A 494 -29.14 -11.17 15.25
N GLY A 495 -28.30 -11.91 14.53
CA GLY A 495 -26.96 -11.46 14.19
C GLY A 495 -26.23 -12.41 13.25
N GLU A 496 -24.97 -12.08 12.96
CA GLU A 496 -24.07 -12.83 12.10
C GLU A 496 -22.91 -13.40 12.91
N THR A 497 -22.49 -14.64 12.62
CA THR A 497 -21.33 -15.26 13.25
C THR A 497 -20.19 -15.37 12.25
N VAL A 498 -19.01 -14.89 12.63
CA VAL A 498 -17.78 -15.02 11.85
C VAL A 498 -16.79 -15.89 12.62
N TYR A 499 -16.14 -16.80 11.89
CA TYR A 499 -15.13 -17.71 12.40
C TYR A 499 -13.73 -17.24 11.98
N TYR A 500 -12.82 -17.20 12.92
CA TYR A 500 -11.40 -16.88 12.70
C TYR A 500 -10.51 -17.99 13.26
N THR A 501 -9.37 -18.22 12.63
CA THR A 501 -8.29 -19.09 13.12
C THR A 501 -7.05 -18.24 13.36
N ILE A 502 -6.49 -18.28 14.58
CA ILE A 502 -5.31 -17.52 14.96
C ILE A 502 -4.33 -18.48 15.65
N GLY A 503 -3.25 -18.85 14.96
CA GLY A 503 -2.41 -19.97 15.37
C GLY A 503 -3.22 -21.26 15.43
N ASN A 504 -3.06 -22.05 16.49
CA ASN A 504 -3.83 -23.28 16.73
C ASN A 504 -5.12 -23.01 17.52
N ARG A 505 -5.69 -21.80 17.50
CA ARG A 505 -6.89 -21.45 18.27
C ARG A 505 -7.97 -20.88 17.36
N SER A 506 -9.23 -21.12 17.72
CA SER A 506 -10.37 -20.54 17.02
C SER A 506 -11.04 -19.43 17.80
N VAL A 507 -11.61 -18.47 17.07
CA VAL A 507 -12.49 -17.44 17.63
C VAL A 507 -13.79 -17.41 16.86
N LEU A 508 -14.90 -17.41 17.58
CA LEU A 508 -16.21 -17.07 17.04
C LEU A 508 -16.60 -15.68 17.50
N ASN A 509 -16.89 -14.78 16.56
CA ASN A 509 -17.47 -13.48 16.86
C ASN A 509 -18.92 -13.41 16.36
N PHE A 510 -19.86 -13.11 17.25
CA PHE A 510 -21.26 -12.85 16.91
C PHE A 510 -21.55 -11.35 16.93
N PHE A 511 -22.03 -10.85 15.80
CA PHE A 511 -22.35 -9.45 15.52
C PHE A 511 -23.88 -9.28 15.58
N PRO A 512 -24.46 -8.77 16.67
CA PRO A 512 -25.89 -8.52 16.74
C PRO A 512 -26.33 -7.50 15.69
N SER A 513 -27.29 -7.90 14.86
CA SER A 513 -27.92 -7.05 13.83
C SER A 513 -28.91 -6.03 14.40
N GLU A 514 -29.17 -6.12 15.70
CA GLU A 514 -30.07 -5.24 16.43
C GLU A 514 -29.48 -4.86 17.77
N ARG A 515 -29.99 -3.78 18.33
CA ARG A 515 -29.53 -3.26 19.61
C ARG A 515 -30.14 -4.05 20.77
N LEU A 516 -29.35 -4.30 21.81
CA LEU A 516 -29.80 -4.94 23.04
C LEU A 516 -30.64 -3.99 23.91
N ASP A 517 -31.62 -4.55 24.62
CA ASP A 517 -32.42 -3.83 25.59
C ASP A 517 -31.56 -3.32 26.74
N LYS A 518 -31.89 -2.14 27.24
CA LYS A 518 -31.34 -1.58 28.48
C LYS A 518 -31.79 -2.38 29.70
N SER A 519 -30.93 -2.41 30.73
CA SER A 519 -31.24 -2.98 32.05
C SER A 519 -31.86 -4.39 31.99
N ARG A 520 -31.32 -5.23 31.09
CA ARG A 520 -31.84 -6.57 30.79
C ARG A 520 -30.73 -7.60 30.97
N ASN A 521 -31.10 -8.78 31.46
CA ASN A 521 -30.22 -9.94 31.45
C ASN A 521 -30.41 -10.72 30.15
N TYR A 522 -29.31 -10.98 29.47
CA TYR A 522 -29.24 -11.85 28.31
C TYR A 522 -28.56 -13.17 28.67
N THR A 523 -28.98 -14.23 28.00
CA THR A 523 -28.39 -15.56 28.03
C THR A 523 -27.62 -15.77 26.73
N LEU A 524 -26.37 -16.19 26.84
CA LEU A 524 -25.51 -16.60 25.74
C LEU A 524 -25.34 -18.11 25.80
N THR A 525 -25.67 -18.80 24.72
CA THR A 525 -25.60 -20.25 24.60
C THR A 525 -24.69 -20.63 23.44
N PHE A 526 -23.66 -21.42 23.72
CA PHE A 526 -22.86 -22.10 22.71
C PHE A 526 -23.36 -23.53 22.58
N SER A 527 -23.76 -23.93 21.37
CA SER A 527 -24.34 -25.25 21.13
C SER A 527 -23.37 -26.36 21.47
N LYS A 528 -23.86 -27.40 22.14
CA LYS A 528 -23.14 -28.67 22.35
C LYS A 528 -22.61 -29.33 21.06
N SER A 529 -23.12 -28.93 19.90
CA SER A 529 -22.74 -29.46 18.60
C SER A 529 -21.46 -28.86 18.03
N ILE A 530 -20.90 -27.80 18.65
CA ILE A 530 -19.57 -27.30 18.29
C ILE A 530 -18.57 -28.43 18.53
N SER A 531 -17.79 -28.75 17.50
CA SER A 531 -16.75 -29.78 17.54
C SER A 531 -15.43 -29.26 16.98
N ASP A 532 -14.36 -29.92 17.36
CA ASP A 532 -13.07 -29.81 16.69
C ASP A 532 -13.11 -30.40 15.27
N THR A 533 -11.96 -30.36 14.58
CA THR A 533 -11.82 -30.88 13.20
C THR A 533 -11.85 -32.40 13.08
N VAL A 534 -11.77 -33.14 14.19
CA VAL A 534 -11.81 -34.62 14.21
C VAL A 534 -13.13 -35.17 14.77
N GLY A 535 -14.05 -34.30 15.17
CA GLY A 535 -15.43 -34.60 15.53
C GLY A 535 -15.72 -34.70 17.03
N ASN A 536 -14.81 -34.34 17.94
CA ASN A 536 -15.14 -34.29 19.36
C ASN A 536 -15.99 -33.05 19.64
N SER A 537 -17.23 -33.26 20.06
CA SER A 537 -18.18 -32.17 20.36
C SER A 537 -18.14 -31.75 21.83
N LEU A 538 -18.49 -30.49 22.12
CA LEU A 538 -18.62 -29.95 23.49
C LEU A 538 -19.48 -30.83 24.42
N GLY A 539 -20.38 -31.65 23.87
CA GLY A 539 -21.18 -32.64 24.58
C GLY A 539 -22.36 -32.06 25.39
N SER A 540 -22.25 -30.80 25.84
CA SER A 540 -23.32 -30.04 26.49
C SER A 540 -23.26 -28.55 26.12
N ASP A 541 -24.40 -27.87 26.15
CA ASP A 541 -24.46 -26.45 25.81
C ASP A 541 -23.70 -25.63 26.86
N VAL A 542 -22.81 -24.74 26.43
CA VAL A 542 -22.13 -23.82 27.34
C VAL A 542 -22.97 -22.55 27.46
N VAL A 543 -23.54 -22.34 28.63
CA VAL A 543 -24.43 -21.20 28.89
C VAL A 543 -23.74 -20.16 29.78
N ARG A 544 -23.89 -18.88 29.43
CA ARG A 544 -23.48 -17.72 30.22
C ARG A 544 -24.59 -16.69 30.25
N THR A 545 -24.55 -15.80 31.24
CA THR A 545 -25.45 -14.65 31.29
C THR A 545 -24.64 -13.38 31.41
N PHE A 546 -25.16 -12.29 30.85
CA PHE A 546 -24.60 -10.95 31.04
C PHE A 546 -25.71 -9.90 31.15
N PRO A 547 -25.58 -8.93 32.07
CA PRO A 547 -26.51 -7.80 32.19
C PRO A 547 -26.12 -6.62 31.29
N THR A 548 -27.11 -5.92 30.73
CA THR A 548 -26.92 -4.61 30.08
C THR A 548 -27.13 -3.44 31.04
N GLY A 549 -26.46 -2.32 30.76
CA GLY A 549 -26.51 -1.05 31.47
C GLY A 549 -27.79 -0.25 31.26
N ASP A 550 -27.86 0.91 31.93
CA ASP A 550 -28.85 1.96 31.69
C ASP A 550 -28.27 3.17 30.93
N GLN A 551 -26.97 3.15 30.62
CA GLN A 551 -26.27 4.13 29.82
C GLN A 551 -26.38 3.81 28.32
N ASP A 552 -26.21 4.83 27.49
CA ASP A 552 -26.30 4.74 26.04
C ASP A 552 -25.43 5.79 25.37
N ILE A 553 -25.09 5.58 24.10
CA ILE A 553 -24.45 6.62 23.27
C ILE A 553 -25.53 7.63 22.90
N ILE A 554 -25.40 8.87 23.38
CA ILE A 554 -26.33 9.97 23.08
C ILE A 554 -25.85 10.84 21.93
N ASN A 555 -24.53 10.89 21.71
CA ASN A 555 -23.91 11.57 20.59
C ASN A 555 -22.61 10.86 20.19
N GLU A 556 -22.28 10.88 18.91
CA GLU A 556 -21.10 10.19 18.37
C GLU A 556 -20.35 11.12 17.40
N THR A 557 -19.05 11.20 17.58
CA THR A 557 -18.11 11.78 16.62
C THR A 557 -17.24 10.68 16.05
N VAL A 558 -17.47 10.30 14.79
CA VAL A 558 -16.62 9.35 14.05
C VAL A 558 -15.26 10.00 13.83
N VAL A 559 -14.22 9.46 14.47
CA VAL A 559 -12.85 9.96 14.33
C VAL A 559 -12.22 9.39 13.07
N ASP A 560 -12.31 8.07 12.90
CA ASP A 560 -11.88 7.34 11.73
C ASP A 560 -12.65 6.01 11.67
N ASP A 561 -13.43 5.80 10.61
CA ASP A 561 -14.13 4.53 10.36
C ASP A 561 -13.24 3.52 9.61
N PHE A 562 -12.02 3.95 9.22
CA PHE A 562 -11.05 3.15 8.47
C PHE A 562 -11.53 2.69 7.08
N GLU A 563 -12.57 3.31 6.53
CA GLU A 563 -13.03 3.04 5.16
C GLU A 563 -12.25 3.88 4.13
N ASP A 564 -12.15 5.19 4.32
CA ASP A 564 -11.29 6.04 3.46
C ASP A 564 -10.08 6.60 4.23
N GLY A 565 -10.14 6.55 5.57
CA GLY A 565 -9.22 7.23 6.47
C GLY A 565 -7.85 6.57 6.61
N ILE A 566 -7.70 5.27 6.28
CA ILE A 566 -6.42 4.53 6.39
C ILE A 566 -5.31 5.24 5.60
N SER A 567 -5.63 5.84 4.46
CA SER A 567 -4.68 6.59 3.62
C SER A 567 -3.99 7.77 4.33
N ALA A 568 -4.56 8.27 5.43
CA ALA A 568 -3.97 9.31 6.25
C ALA A 568 -2.94 8.81 7.27
N TRP A 569 -2.92 7.50 7.55
CA TRP A 569 -2.01 6.88 8.50
C TRP A 569 -0.68 6.57 7.83
N TRP A 570 0.42 6.86 8.51
CA TRP A 570 1.76 6.66 7.99
C TRP A 570 2.25 5.25 8.26
N GLU A 571 3.17 4.75 7.43
CA GLU A 571 3.88 3.51 7.76
C GLU A 571 4.55 3.63 9.14
N PRO A 572 4.65 2.54 9.92
CA PRO A 572 5.35 2.54 11.20
C PRO A 572 6.76 3.16 11.10
N SER A 573 7.49 2.86 10.02
CA SER A 573 8.83 3.37 9.76
C SER A 573 8.90 4.88 9.48
N GLN A 574 7.78 5.49 9.07
CA GLN A 574 7.67 6.91 8.74
C GLN A 574 7.04 7.73 9.87
N SER A 575 6.32 7.09 10.78
CA SER A 575 5.51 7.70 11.83
C SER A 575 6.29 8.52 12.87
N GLY A 576 7.63 8.44 12.85
CA GLY A 576 8.53 9.15 13.77
C GLY A 576 8.43 8.63 15.20
N SER A 577 9.57 8.57 15.91
CA SER A 577 9.67 7.97 17.25
C SER A 577 9.27 6.48 17.30
N THR A 578 9.22 5.80 16.16
CA THR A 578 9.17 4.34 16.07
C THR A 578 10.60 3.80 16.21
N ASP A 579 10.87 2.96 17.20
CA ASP A 579 12.19 2.46 17.55
C ASP A 579 12.11 1.08 18.22
N GLY A 580 13.13 0.25 18.01
CA GLY A 580 13.18 -1.14 18.52
C GLY A 580 12.28 -2.13 17.79
N TYR A 581 12.06 -1.93 16.49
CA TYR A 581 11.26 -2.81 15.65
C TYR A 581 12.12 -3.40 14.52
N ILE A 582 11.64 -4.49 13.93
CA ILE A 582 12.23 -5.15 12.75
C ILE A 582 11.48 -4.64 11.51
N PRO A 583 12.13 -3.87 10.60
CA PRO A 583 11.47 -3.27 9.45
C PRO A 583 10.78 -4.26 8.52
N GLU A 584 11.35 -5.43 8.32
CA GLU A 584 10.83 -6.46 7.41
C GLU A 584 9.59 -7.17 7.96
N GLU A 585 9.33 -7.07 9.26
CA GLU A 585 8.20 -7.69 9.96
C GLU A 585 7.15 -6.65 10.43
N THR A 586 7.38 -5.36 10.18
CA THR A 586 6.54 -4.27 10.68
C THR A 586 5.96 -3.44 9.54
N SER A 587 4.64 -3.48 9.35
CA SER A 587 3.93 -2.84 8.24
C SER A 587 2.54 -2.33 8.62
N LEU A 588 2.06 -1.34 7.88
CA LEU A 588 0.64 -0.96 7.83
C LEU A 588 -0.03 -1.64 6.63
N GLU A 589 -1.18 -2.29 6.87
CA GLU A 589 -1.93 -2.99 5.84
C GLU A 589 -3.44 -2.70 5.94
N ILE A 590 -4.13 -2.82 4.82
CA ILE A 590 -5.60 -2.84 4.76
C ILE A 590 -6.04 -4.30 4.89
N SER A 591 -6.87 -4.61 5.88
CA SER A 591 -7.49 -5.93 5.98
C SER A 591 -8.93 -5.90 5.49
N THR A 592 -9.27 -6.87 4.64
CA THR A 592 -10.66 -7.18 4.26
C THR A 592 -11.14 -8.50 4.87
N ALA A 593 -10.27 -9.17 5.63
CA ALA A 593 -10.57 -10.43 6.32
C ALA A 593 -11.07 -10.17 7.75
N GLU A 594 -10.44 -9.24 8.46
CA GLU A 594 -10.85 -8.83 9.81
C GLU A 594 -11.64 -7.52 9.73
N VAL A 595 -12.96 -7.57 9.58
CA VAL A 595 -13.81 -6.37 9.46
C VAL A 595 -14.90 -6.37 10.53
N ASN A 596 -15.25 -5.21 11.08
CA ASN A 596 -16.37 -5.08 12.02
C ASN A 596 -17.72 -5.06 11.30
N LEU A 597 -18.56 -6.09 11.51
CA LEU A 597 -19.88 -6.18 10.86
C LEU A 597 -21.00 -5.43 11.61
N LEU A 598 -20.70 -4.74 12.72
CA LEU A 598 -21.71 -3.89 13.40
C LEU A 598 -22.02 -2.61 12.63
N THR A 599 -21.08 -2.21 11.79
CA THR A 599 -21.12 -1.05 10.89
C THR A 599 -21.14 -1.56 9.45
N ASN A 600 -21.24 -0.65 8.48
CA ASN A 600 -21.14 -1.05 7.06
C ASN A 600 -19.67 -1.11 6.61
N SER A 601 -18.74 -1.46 7.52
CA SER A 601 -17.32 -1.52 7.20
C SER A 601 -17.06 -2.58 6.13
N SER A 602 -16.16 -2.26 5.21
CA SER A 602 -15.66 -3.14 4.15
C SER A 602 -14.19 -3.46 4.32
N GLN A 603 -13.49 -2.72 5.16
CA GLN A 603 -12.08 -2.91 5.46
C GLN A 603 -11.72 -2.36 6.85
N SER A 604 -10.50 -2.64 7.30
CA SER A 604 -9.99 -2.19 8.59
C SER A 604 -8.48 -1.94 8.53
N MET A 605 -7.94 -1.27 9.56
CA MET A 605 -6.52 -0.94 9.63
C MET A 605 -5.76 -2.03 10.39
N ARG A 606 -4.90 -2.78 9.69
CA ARG A 606 -4.02 -3.80 10.27
C ARG A 606 -2.61 -3.26 10.45
N VAL A 607 -2.02 -3.46 11.61
CA VAL A 607 -0.61 -3.17 11.88
C VAL A 607 0.08 -4.49 12.22
N ASN A 608 0.98 -4.95 11.34
CA ASN A 608 1.88 -6.04 11.66
C ASN A 608 3.10 -5.48 12.40
N TYR A 609 3.62 -6.21 13.36
CA TYR A 609 4.77 -5.79 14.16
C TYR A 609 5.80 -6.91 14.29
N GLY A 610 7.07 -6.52 14.31
CA GLY A 610 8.20 -7.32 14.75
C GLY A 610 9.10 -6.51 15.68
N TRP A 611 9.48 -7.07 16.83
CA TRP A 611 10.25 -6.41 17.87
C TRP A 611 11.72 -6.85 17.85
N ASP A 612 12.64 -5.89 17.81
CA ASP A 612 14.06 -6.17 18.03
C ASP A 612 14.34 -6.23 19.53
N THR A 613 14.32 -7.44 20.08
CA THR A 613 14.57 -7.69 21.51
C THR A 613 15.99 -7.34 21.98
N THR A 614 16.90 -6.98 21.07
CA THR A 614 18.23 -6.47 21.43
C THR A 614 18.26 -4.96 21.62
N SER A 615 17.22 -4.25 21.15
CA SER A 615 17.08 -2.81 21.31
C SER A 615 16.72 -2.43 22.75
N THR A 616 17.18 -1.24 23.15
CA THR A 616 16.79 -0.62 24.43
C THR A 616 15.48 0.18 24.34
N ALA A 617 14.98 0.40 23.12
CA ALA A 617 13.69 1.01 22.84
C ALA A 617 12.72 -0.06 22.33
N ASN A 618 11.42 0.10 22.57
CA ASN A 618 10.37 -0.83 22.13
C ASN A 618 9.07 -0.04 21.90
N LEU A 619 9.05 0.83 20.89
CA LEU A 619 7.90 1.68 20.60
C LEU A 619 7.62 1.67 19.11
N ILE A 620 6.45 1.20 18.71
CA ILE A 620 5.90 1.45 17.38
C ILE A 620 4.87 2.56 17.53
N ARG A 621 5.04 3.64 16.78
CA ARG A 621 4.01 4.68 16.66
C ARG A 621 3.32 4.48 15.33
N GLN A 622 2.01 4.34 15.35
CA GLN A 622 1.16 4.34 14.17
C GLN A 622 0.53 5.73 14.06
N TYR A 623 1.19 6.63 13.33
CA TYR A 623 0.84 8.05 13.29
C TYR A 623 -0.23 8.36 12.24
N ARG A 624 -1.27 9.10 12.64
CA ARG A 624 -2.39 9.52 11.78
C ARG A 624 -2.07 10.76 10.93
N GLY A 625 -0.85 10.81 10.40
CA GLY A 625 -0.37 11.90 9.55
C GLY A 625 -0.69 13.30 10.11
N SER A 626 -0.83 14.29 9.23
CA SER A 626 -1.14 15.68 9.62
C SER A 626 -2.65 15.94 9.79
N VAL A 627 -3.47 14.91 10.02
CA VAL A 627 -4.93 15.05 10.14
C VAL A 627 -5.30 15.55 11.54
N THR A 628 -5.94 16.72 11.61
CA THR A 628 -6.32 17.35 12.89
C THR A 628 -7.82 17.29 13.20
N THR A 629 -8.58 16.55 12.39
CA THR A 629 -10.04 16.47 12.47
C THR A 629 -10.53 15.01 12.51
N PRO A 630 -11.72 14.76 13.09
CA PRO A 630 -12.53 15.71 13.85
C PRO A 630 -11.85 16.09 15.16
N LYS A 631 -12.26 17.24 15.71
CA LYS A 631 -11.85 17.67 17.05
C LYS A 631 -12.99 17.42 18.03
N PHE A 632 -12.65 17.05 19.25
CA PHE A 632 -13.60 16.78 20.32
C PHE A 632 -13.07 17.25 21.67
N THR A 633 -13.93 17.21 22.69
CA THR A 633 -13.64 17.68 24.05
C THR A 633 -13.31 16.50 24.99
N ASN A 634 -12.81 16.80 26.18
CA ASN A 634 -12.35 15.81 27.17
C ASN A 634 -13.48 15.22 28.04
N ASP A 635 -14.73 15.57 27.78
CA ASP A 635 -15.94 15.04 28.42
C ASP A 635 -16.53 13.81 27.70
N LEU A 636 -15.82 13.30 26.68
CA LEU A 636 -16.23 12.13 25.90
C LEU A 636 -15.46 10.86 26.29
N VAL A 637 -15.96 9.72 25.83
CA VAL A 637 -15.25 8.43 25.87
C VAL A 637 -14.71 8.13 24.48
N LEU A 638 -13.40 7.98 24.34
CA LEU A 638 -12.78 7.55 23.08
C LEU A 638 -12.84 6.02 22.99
N GLN A 639 -13.32 5.49 21.87
CA GLN A 639 -13.54 4.07 21.66
C GLN A 639 -13.06 3.61 20.29
N THR A 640 -12.54 2.38 20.21
CA THR A 640 -12.27 1.70 18.93
C THR A 640 -12.43 0.20 19.13
N TYR A 641 -12.88 -0.50 18.09
CA TYR A 641 -12.84 -1.95 18.06
C TYR A 641 -11.43 -2.40 17.70
N VAL A 642 -10.93 -3.37 18.46
CA VAL A 642 -9.59 -3.93 18.31
C VAL A 642 -9.67 -5.43 18.14
N PHE A 643 -9.20 -5.93 17.00
CA PHE A 643 -8.97 -7.35 16.79
C PHE A 643 -7.59 -7.71 17.36
N GLY A 644 -7.57 -8.55 18.38
CA GLY A 644 -6.33 -8.98 19.05
C GLY A 644 -5.81 -10.30 18.51
N ASP A 645 -4.48 -10.44 18.48
CA ASP A 645 -3.75 -11.67 18.19
C ASP A 645 -3.38 -12.47 19.46
N GLY A 646 -3.74 -11.96 20.64
CA GLY A 646 -3.56 -12.63 21.93
C GLY A 646 -2.11 -12.69 22.42
N ASN A 647 -1.18 -12.02 21.74
CA ASN A 647 0.25 -12.11 22.05
C ASN A 647 0.66 -11.27 23.26
N GLY A 648 -0.25 -10.55 23.92
CA GLY A 648 0.05 -9.83 25.17
C GLY A 648 0.91 -8.57 25.00
N ASN A 649 1.24 -8.18 23.76
CA ASN A 649 1.80 -6.85 23.49
C ASN A 649 0.77 -5.76 23.78
N LYS A 650 1.23 -4.53 23.96
CA LYS A 650 0.38 -3.45 24.47
C LYS A 650 0.16 -2.39 23.41
N PHE A 651 -0.99 -1.73 23.45
CA PHE A 651 -1.23 -0.49 22.72
C PHE A 651 -1.84 0.61 23.60
N ARG A 652 -1.83 1.85 23.13
CA ARG A 652 -2.51 2.99 23.75
C ARG A 652 -2.96 4.03 22.72
N PHE A 653 -3.96 4.82 23.09
CA PHE A 653 -4.36 6.01 22.33
C PHE A 653 -3.40 7.16 22.63
N MET A 654 -3.10 7.97 21.62
CA MET A 654 -2.41 9.25 21.78
C MET A 654 -3.26 10.36 21.18
N LEU A 655 -3.52 11.40 21.96
CA LEU A 655 -4.18 12.62 21.53
C LEU A 655 -3.18 13.77 21.48
N ARG A 656 -3.43 14.70 20.57
CA ARG A 656 -2.87 16.05 20.67
C ARG A 656 -3.94 17.00 21.17
N ASP A 657 -3.59 17.77 22.18
CA ASP A 657 -4.50 18.72 22.81
C ASP A 657 -4.47 20.11 22.15
N GLY A 658 -5.26 21.04 22.70
CA GLY A 658 -5.38 22.41 22.22
C GLY A 658 -4.11 23.27 22.34
N ASN A 659 -3.15 22.86 23.18
CA ASN A 659 -1.83 23.50 23.30
C ASN A 659 -0.79 22.86 22.35
N GLY A 660 -1.15 21.76 21.70
CA GLY A 660 -0.24 20.97 20.86
C GLY A 660 0.57 19.93 21.63
N GLU A 661 0.21 19.68 22.89
CA GLU A 661 0.84 18.71 23.80
C GLU A 661 0.33 17.29 23.52
N LEU A 662 1.19 16.28 23.70
CA LEU A 662 0.89 14.88 23.41
C LEU A 662 0.55 14.11 24.69
N GLU A 663 -0.69 13.64 24.75
CA GLU A 663 -1.29 13.03 25.93
C GLU A 663 -1.85 11.66 25.57
N GLY A 664 -1.44 10.64 26.31
CA GLY A 664 -1.79 9.25 26.04
C GLY A 664 -2.71 8.65 27.09
N SER A 665 -3.42 7.59 26.70
CA SER A 665 -4.07 6.71 27.66
C SER A 665 -3.03 5.87 28.42
N SER A 666 -3.50 5.14 29.43
CA SER A 666 -2.74 3.99 29.95
C SER A 666 -2.59 2.91 28.86
N TRP A 667 -1.61 2.01 29.03
CA TRP A 667 -1.40 0.87 28.13
C TRP A 667 -2.47 -0.20 28.31
N TYR A 668 -3.01 -0.70 27.21
CA TYR A 668 -3.91 -1.85 27.14
C TYR A 668 -3.12 -3.07 26.66
N THR A 669 -3.10 -4.14 27.46
CA THR A 669 -2.52 -5.43 27.07
C THR A 669 -3.46 -6.16 26.13
N VAL A 670 -2.99 -6.54 24.95
CA VAL A 670 -3.75 -7.29 23.94
C VAL A 670 -3.56 -8.79 24.17
N ASP A 671 -4.20 -9.29 25.21
CA ASP A 671 -4.15 -10.70 25.65
C ASP A 671 -5.39 -11.51 25.22
N TRP A 672 -6.16 -10.98 24.27
CA TRP A 672 -7.37 -11.61 23.75
C TRP A 672 -7.24 -11.91 22.25
N LEU A 673 -8.04 -12.87 21.80
CA LEU A 673 -8.18 -13.22 20.39
C LEU A 673 -9.47 -12.64 19.79
N GLY A 674 -9.40 -12.07 18.59
CA GLY A 674 -10.56 -11.50 17.90
C GLY A 674 -11.04 -10.15 18.42
N TRP A 675 -12.26 -9.74 18.05
CA TRP A 675 -12.75 -8.39 18.29
C TRP A 675 -13.05 -8.07 19.77
N LYS A 676 -12.65 -6.88 20.21
CA LYS A 676 -12.97 -6.27 21.51
C LYS A 676 -13.18 -4.77 21.37
N LEU A 677 -14.22 -4.22 22.00
CA LEU A 677 -14.31 -2.77 22.17
C LEU A 677 -13.33 -2.32 23.26
N VAL A 678 -12.42 -1.41 22.93
CA VAL A 678 -11.52 -0.75 23.88
C VAL A 678 -11.99 0.69 24.06
N SER A 679 -12.00 1.17 25.30
CA SER A 679 -12.50 2.51 25.66
C SER A 679 -11.53 3.23 26.60
N TRP A 680 -11.42 4.54 26.41
CA TRP A 680 -10.71 5.48 27.28
C TRP A 680 -11.66 6.63 27.66
N ASP A 681 -12.06 6.68 28.93
CA ASP A 681 -12.88 7.77 29.46
C ASP A 681 -11.97 8.99 29.69
N LEU A 682 -12.11 10.02 28.84
CA LEU A 682 -11.22 11.18 28.85
C LEU A 682 -11.37 12.06 30.10
N THR A 683 -12.41 11.84 30.90
CA THR A 683 -12.65 12.55 32.17
C THR A 683 -12.19 11.75 33.38
N GLN A 684 -12.43 10.43 33.40
CA GLN A 684 -12.22 9.59 34.58
C GLN A 684 -10.88 8.86 34.57
N ASP A 685 -10.39 8.44 33.40
CA ASP A 685 -9.21 7.60 33.31
C ASP A 685 -7.91 8.41 33.37
N SER A 686 -6.81 7.73 33.71
CA SER A 686 -5.50 8.37 33.81
C SER A 686 -4.96 8.82 32.45
N VAL A 687 -4.41 10.03 32.42
CA VAL A 687 -3.73 10.62 31.28
C VAL A 687 -2.21 10.56 31.49
N VAL A 688 -1.48 10.14 30.47
CA VAL A 688 -0.03 9.96 30.51
C VAL A 688 0.65 10.93 29.53
N ALA A 689 1.47 11.83 30.07
CA ALA A 689 2.30 12.72 29.27
C ALA A 689 3.29 11.96 28.38
N TRP A 690 3.47 12.39 27.14
CA TRP A 690 4.51 11.87 26.25
C TRP A 690 5.25 12.99 25.53
N VAL A 691 6.59 12.92 25.49
CA VAL A 691 7.51 13.89 24.86
C VAL A 691 7.36 15.32 25.38
N ASN A 692 6.36 16.06 24.91
CA ASN A 692 6.04 17.44 25.31
C ASN A 692 4.76 17.55 26.16
N GLY A 693 4.10 16.43 26.46
CA GLY A 693 2.92 16.37 27.32
C GLY A 693 3.17 16.79 28.76
N ASN A 694 2.09 17.18 29.44
CA ASN A 694 2.06 17.55 30.85
C ASN A 694 1.08 16.69 31.69
N GLY A 695 0.35 15.76 31.07
CA GLY A 695 -0.58 14.84 31.74
C GLY A 695 -1.98 15.42 31.91
N THR A 696 -2.33 16.47 31.17
CA THR A 696 -3.64 17.14 31.25
C THR A 696 -4.20 17.34 29.85
N LEU A 697 -5.45 16.94 29.62
CA LEU A 697 -6.15 17.19 28.36
C LEU A 697 -6.70 18.62 28.33
N ASN A 698 -6.18 19.49 27.47
CA ASN A 698 -6.65 20.88 27.34
C ASN A 698 -7.37 21.18 26.01
N GLY A 699 -8.48 21.92 26.10
CA GLY A 699 -9.16 22.47 24.92
C GLY A 699 -9.70 21.40 23.96
N ASN A 700 -9.52 21.67 22.66
CA ASN A 700 -9.97 20.78 21.60
C ASN A 700 -8.90 19.72 21.32
N LEU A 701 -9.29 18.46 21.46
CA LEU A 701 -8.46 17.27 21.26
C LEU A 701 -8.65 16.71 19.86
N TYR A 702 -7.63 16.04 19.34
CA TYR A 702 -7.77 15.16 18.18
C TYR A 702 -6.79 13.98 18.29
N LEU A 703 -7.10 12.88 17.60
CA LEU A 703 -6.23 11.71 17.59
C LEU A 703 -4.91 12.00 16.87
N ASP A 704 -3.79 11.76 17.55
CA ASP A 704 -2.45 11.81 16.98
C ASP A 704 -2.01 10.43 16.46
N SER A 705 -2.05 9.40 17.31
CA SER A 705 -1.54 8.08 16.96
C SER A 705 -2.13 6.97 17.82
N PHE A 706 -1.99 5.73 17.35
CA PHE A 706 -1.87 4.59 18.25
C PHE A 706 -0.39 4.35 18.54
N GLN A 707 -0.06 3.97 19.77
CA GLN A 707 1.28 3.52 20.09
C GLN A 707 1.24 2.09 20.58
N MET A 708 2.26 1.31 20.26
CA MET A 708 2.42 -0.08 20.64
C MET A 708 3.77 -0.29 21.32
N THR A 709 3.84 -1.26 22.24
CA THR A 709 5.10 -1.59 22.93
C THR A 709 5.19 -3.08 23.24
N TYR A 710 6.41 -3.60 23.22
CA TYR A 710 6.74 -4.98 23.54
C TYR A 710 6.49 -5.30 25.02
N THR A 711 6.00 -6.50 25.31
CA THR A 711 5.97 -7.04 26.67
C THR A 711 6.98 -8.18 26.79
N ASP A 712 7.96 -8.02 27.69
CA ASP A 712 9.01 -9.02 27.91
C ASP A 712 8.46 -10.43 28.11
N GLY A 713 9.00 -11.38 27.34
CA GLY A 713 8.61 -12.79 27.39
C GLY A 713 7.40 -13.15 26.53
N GLN A 714 6.80 -12.19 25.83
CA GLN A 714 5.76 -12.44 24.83
C GLN A 714 6.34 -12.66 23.42
N PRO A 715 5.55 -13.19 22.47
CA PRO A 715 5.95 -13.28 21.07
C PRO A 715 6.46 -11.95 20.51
N THR A 716 7.58 -12.03 19.80
CA THR A 716 8.26 -10.86 19.24
C THR A 716 7.64 -10.37 17.94
N LYS A 717 6.71 -11.11 17.36
CA LYS A 717 6.00 -10.71 16.14
C LYS A 717 4.53 -11.10 16.17
N GLY A 718 3.71 -10.34 15.46
CA GLY A 718 2.27 -10.52 15.43
C GLY A 718 1.55 -9.38 14.71
N PHE A 719 0.28 -9.18 15.02
CA PHE A 719 -0.53 -8.13 14.42
C PHE A 719 -1.61 -7.60 15.37
N ILE A 720 -2.10 -6.41 15.06
CA ILE A 720 -3.28 -5.82 15.71
C ILE A 720 -4.12 -5.15 14.64
N VAL A 721 -5.46 -5.20 14.76
CA VAL A 721 -6.36 -4.55 13.81
C VAL A 721 -7.26 -3.56 14.55
N PHE A 722 -7.47 -2.38 13.95
CA PHE A 722 -8.33 -1.33 14.46
C PHE A 722 -9.48 -1.06 13.50
N ASP A 723 -10.66 -0.83 14.06
CA ASP A 723 -11.86 -0.46 13.32
C ASP A 723 -12.76 0.49 14.15
N ASP A 724 -13.60 1.27 13.47
CA ASP A 724 -14.58 2.20 14.01
C ASP A 724 -14.09 3.03 15.22
N LEU A 725 -13.07 3.86 15.01
CA LEU A 725 -12.58 4.79 16.03
C LEU A 725 -13.53 5.99 16.15
N ARG A 726 -14.05 6.20 17.35
CA ARG A 726 -15.05 7.24 17.63
C ARG A 726 -14.89 7.85 19.02
N ALA A 727 -15.30 9.10 19.17
CA ALA A 727 -15.47 9.74 20.47
C ALA A 727 -16.96 9.88 20.76
N VAL A 728 -17.43 9.30 21.87
CA VAL A 728 -18.86 9.20 22.19
C VAL A 728 -19.20 9.92 23.49
N GLU A 729 -20.37 10.54 23.50
CA GLU A 729 -20.99 11.05 24.71
C GLU A 729 -21.88 9.95 25.30
N MET A 730 -21.57 9.52 26.52
CA MET A 730 -22.37 8.55 27.26
C MET A 730 -23.38 9.27 28.15
N GLY A 731 -24.64 8.86 28.11
CA GLY A 731 -25.68 9.47 28.92
C GLY A 731 -26.67 8.47 29.49
N LEU A 732 -27.33 8.88 30.59
CA LEU A 732 -28.52 8.18 31.07
C LEU A 732 -29.51 8.09 29.93
N ALA A 733 -30.00 6.89 29.70
CA ALA A 733 -31.10 6.65 28.79
C ALA A 733 -32.36 7.43 29.18
N THR A 734 -32.51 8.66 28.69
CA THR A 734 -33.80 9.34 28.74
C THR A 734 -34.74 8.58 27.80
N SER A 735 -36.00 8.38 28.21
CA SER A 735 -37.03 7.68 27.43
C SER A 735 -37.48 8.44 26.17
N ASN A 736 -36.62 9.29 25.63
CA ASN A 736 -36.78 9.75 24.27
C ASN A 736 -36.16 8.65 23.43
N GLU A 737 -37.02 7.74 22.98
CA GLU A 737 -36.79 6.96 21.76
C GLU A 737 -36.02 7.86 20.78
N PRO A 738 -34.74 7.60 20.50
CA PRO A 738 -34.14 8.18 19.33
C PRO A 738 -34.99 7.63 18.19
N ASN A 739 -35.70 8.53 17.52
CA ASN A 739 -36.66 8.25 16.46
C ASN A 739 -36.31 6.95 15.74
N ASP A 740 -37.08 5.90 16.03
CA ASP A 740 -36.97 4.54 15.51
C ASP A 740 -37.41 4.53 14.01
N GLU A 741 -36.90 5.48 13.24
CA GLU A 741 -37.14 5.70 11.81
C GLU A 741 -35.85 5.52 10.98
N LEU A 742 -34.86 4.82 11.52
CA LEU A 742 -33.77 4.25 10.72
C LEU A 742 -33.58 2.79 11.12
N LEU A 743 -34.10 1.90 10.25
CA LEU A 743 -33.86 0.45 10.15
C LEU A 743 -34.96 -0.53 10.60
N SER A 744 -36.25 -0.19 10.47
CA SER A 744 -37.31 -1.21 10.34
C SER A 744 -37.84 -1.37 8.91
N ASP A 745 -37.09 -0.94 7.90
CA ASP A 745 -37.53 -1.00 6.51
C ASP A 745 -36.98 -2.29 5.85
N VAL A 746 -37.13 -3.44 6.51
CA VAL A 746 -37.02 -4.71 5.77
C VAL A 746 -38.28 -4.79 4.93
N PRO A 747 -38.17 -4.75 3.59
CA PRO A 747 -39.36 -4.71 2.76
C PRO A 747 -40.09 -6.05 2.90
N ASN A 748 -41.42 -6.01 2.98
CA ASN A 748 -42.23 -7.23 3.10
C ASN A 748 -42.16 -8.13 1.85
N GLN A 749 -41.63 -7.61 0.75
CA GLN A 749 -41.46 -8.30 -0.53
C GLN A 749 -40.17 -7.82 -1.21
N ILE A 750 -39.72 -8.56 -2.22
CA ILE A 750 -38.60 -8.09 -3.03
C ILE A 750 -38.95 -6.75 -3.70
N GLU A 751 -38.05 -5.79 -3.61
CA GLU A 751 -38.21 -4.47 -4.22
C GLU A 751 -36.98 -4.10 -5.04
N LEU A 752 -37.18 -3.41 -6.15
CA LEU A 752 -36.11 -2.77 -6.91
C LEU A 752 -36.50 -1.29 -7.05
N LYS A 753 -35.67 -0.38 -6.57
CA LYS A 753 -35.90 1.07 -6.65
C LYS A 753 -35.40 1.62 -7.98
N GLN A 754 -35.87 2.83 -8.33
CA GLN A 754 -35.34 3.51 -9.51
C GLN A 754 -33.90 3.94 -9.26
N ASN A 755 -32.99 3.63 -10.18
CA ASN A 755 -31.61 4.06 -10.09
C ASN A 755 -31.52 5.59 -10.02
N TYR A 756 -30.59 6.11 -9.23
CA TYR A 756 -30.39 7.55 -9.04
C TYR A 756 -28.89 7.89 -9.05
N PRO A 757 -28.46 8.94 -9.80
CA PRO A 757 -29.28 9.74 -10.70
C PRO A 757 -29.84 8.95 -11.90
N ASN A 758 -30.91 9.44 -12.53
CA ASN A 758 -31.42 8.93 -13.81
C ASN A 758 -32.19 10.05 -14.55
N PRO A 759 -31.68 10.58 -15.68
CA PRO A 759 -30.48 10.12 -16.39
C PRO A 759 -29.17 10.29 -15.60
N PHE A 760 -28.15 9.50 -15.91
CA PHE A 760 -26.85 9.49 -15.21
C PHE A 760 -25.65 9.59 -16.15
N ASN A 761 -24.48 10.01 -15.64
CA ASN A 761 -23.22 10.13 -16.39
C ASN A 761 -21.98 9.97 -15.47
N PRO A 762 -21.10 8.97 -15.65
CA PRO A 762 -21.39 7.63 -16.13
C PRO A 762 -21.82 6.67 -15.00
N SER A 763 -21.89 7.14 -13.74
CA SER A 763 -22.22 6.31 -12.57
C SER A 763 -23.62 6.57 -12.01
N THR A 764 -24.25 5.53 -11.46
CA THR A 764 -25.57 5.59 -10.81
C THR A 764 -25.67 4.56 -9.70
N ASN A 765 -26.52 4.81 -8.70
CA ASN A 765 -26.78 3.86 -7.63
C ASN A 765 -28.05 3.07 -7.93
N ILE A 766 -27.98 1.74 -7.81
CA ILE A 766 -29.12 0.83 -7.93
C ILE A 766 -29.44 0.28 -6.55
N SER A 767 -30.58 0.71 -5.99
CA SER A 767 -31.06 0.22 -4.70
C SER A 767 -32.13 -0.84 -4.85
N PHE A 768 -32.08 -1.89 -4.04
CA PHE A 768 -33.08 -2.95 -3.99
C PHE A 768 -33.28 -3.44 -2.56
N GLY A 769 -34.39 -4.11 -2.30
CA GLY A 769 -34.74 -4.57 -0.98
C GLY A 769 -35.12 -6.04 -0.97
N LEU A 770 -34.69 -6.75 0.07
CA LEU A 770 -34.88 -8.18 0.23
C LEU A 770 -35.65 -8.48 1.54
N PRO A 771 -36.79 -9.20 1.48
CA PRO A 771 -37.54 -9.58 2.69
C PRO A 771 -36.81 -10.64 3.53
N GLN A 772 -35.92 -11.39 2.91
CA GLN A 772 -35.13 -12.48 3.49
C GLN A 772 -33.81 -12.62 2.74
N GLN A 773 -32.80 -13.21 3.36
CA GLN A 773 -31.54 -13.54 2.70
C GLN A 773 -31.81 -14.33 1.42
N SER A 774 -31.22 -13.89 0.32
CA SER A 774 -31.47 -14.45 -1.01
C SER A 774 -30.20 -14.45 -1.84
N ASP A 775 -30.07 -15.44 -2.73
CA ASP A 775 -29.13 -15.37 -3.84
C ASP A 775 -29.65 -14.36 -4.87
N VAL A 776 -28.83 -13.36 -5.18
CA VAL A 776 -29.16 -12.17 -5.97
C VAL A 776 -28.33 -12.16 -7.24
N ASN A 777 -28.99 -12.04 -8.38
CA ASN A 777 -28.38 -11.72 -9.66
C ASN A 777 -28.91 -10.38 -10.18
N LEU A 778 -28.08 -9.33 -10.15
CA LEU A 778 -28.38 -8.00 -10.68
C LEU A 778 -27.60 -7.78 -11.97
N LYS A 779 -28.30 -7.68 -13.10
CA LYS A 779 -27.70 -7.60 -14.45
C LYS A 779 -28.29 -6.47 -15.28
N ILE A 780 -27.50 -5.95 -16.23
CA ILE A 780 -27.85 -4.89 -17.16
C ILE A 780 -28.03 -5.46 -18.56
N TYR A 781 -29.09 -5.03 -19.24
CA TYR A 781 -29.45 -5.43 -20.59
C TYR A 781 -29.65 -4.22 -21.49
N ASP A 782 -29.32 -4.36 -22.77
CA ASP A 782 -29.71 -3.39 -23.79
C ASP A 782 -31.19 -3.55 -24.20
N MET A 783 -31.67 -2.67 -25.09
CA MET A 783 -33.05 -2.70 -25.60
C MET A 783 -33.38 -3.92 -26.47
N LEU A 784 -32.37 -4.68 -26.91
CA LEU A 784 -32.53 -5.95 -27.64
C LEU A 784 -32.56 -7.16 -26.69
N GLY A 785 -32.41 -6.93 -25.38
CA GLY A 785 -32.38 -7.98 -24.36
C GLY A 785 -31.04 -8.69 -24.23
N ARG A 786 -29.97 -8.16 -24.82
CA ARG A 786 -28.60 -8.69 -24.65
C ARG A 786 -28.04 -8.22 -23.32
N GLU A 787 -27.45 -9.14 -22.55
CA GLU A 787 -26.73 -8.78 -21.32
C GLU A 787 -25.47 -7.98 -21.68
N VAL A 788 -25.29 -6.83 -21.04
CA VAL A 788 -24.16 -5.92 -21.29
C VAL A 788 -23.28 -5.72 -20.05
N ALA A 789 -23.78 -6.07 -18.86
CA ALA A 789 -23.00 -6.09 -17.61
C ALA A 789 -23.68 -6.96 -16.54
N THR A 790 -22.90 -7.60 -15.68
CA THR A 790 -23.36 -8.12 -14.39
C THR A 790 -22.91 -7.13 -13.30
N VAL A 791 -23.86 -6.58 -12.55
CA VAL A 791 -23.58 -5.60 -11.47
C VAL A 791 -23.30 -6.32 -10.16
N TYR A 792 -24.00 -7.43 -9.91
CA TYR A 792 -23.79 -8.27 -8.73
C TYR A 792 -24.30 -9.70 -8.98
N SER A 793 -23.59 -10.69 -8.46
CA SER A 793 -24.02 -12.10 -8.44
C SER A 793 -23.54 -12.73 -7.13
N GLY A 794 -24.45 -13.18 -6.28
CA GLY A 794 -24.11 -13.79 -4.98
C GLY A 794 -25.20 -13.63 -3.93
N VAL A 795 -24.94 -14.09 -2.71
CA VAL A 795 -25.90 -14.02 -1.59
C VAL A 795 -25.91 -12.60 -0.99
N LYS A 796 -27.10 -12.07 -0.66
CA LYS A 796 -27.28 -10.85 0.14
C LYS A 796 -28.27 -11.11 1.28
N SER A 797 -28.01 -10.47 2.43
CA SER A 797 -28.84 -10.54 3.63
C SER A 797 -30.21 -9.86 3.44
N LYS A 798 -31.14 -10.05 4.39
CA LYS A 798 -32.43 -9.33 4.38
C LYS A 798 -32.21 -7.83 4.63
N GLY A 799 -32.97 -6.96 3.97
CA GLY A 799 -32.85 -5.50 4.10
C GLY A 799 -32.72 -4.78 2.75
N PHE A 800 -32.57 -3.46 2.79
CA PHE A 800 -32.25 -2.65 1.61
C PHE A 800 -30.74 -2.65 1.34
N HIS A 801 -30.39 -2.76 0.06
CA HIS A 801 -29.04 -2.80 -0.47
C HIS A 801 -28.91 -1.74 -1.55
N THR A 802 -27.75 -1.11 -1.66
CA THR A 802 -27.42 -0.19 -2.75
C THR A 802 -26.11 -0.61 -3.38
N ILE A 803 -26.09 -0.73 -4.70
CA ILE A 803 -24.90 -1.06 -5.47
C ILE A 803 -24.65 0.05 -6.49
N GLN A 804 -23.45 0.62 -6.48
CA GLN A 804 -23.03 1.59 -7.48
C GLN A 804 -22.69 0.87 -8.79
N PHE A 805 -23.14 1.42 -9.90
CA PHE A 805 -22.88 0.92 -11.25
C PHE A 805 -22.17 1.99 -12.07
N ASP A 806 -20.96 1.69 -12.54
CA ASP A 806 -20.22 2.50 -13.52
C ASP A 806 -20.49 2.00 -14.96
N ALA A 807 -21.07 2.86 -15.78
CA ALA A 807 -21.38 2.60 -17.18
C ALA A 807 -20.39 3.27 -18.15
N SER A 808 -19.18 3.62 -17.70
CA SER A 808 -18.13 4.26 -18.50
C SER A 808 -17.84 3.52 -19.82
N ARG A 809 -17.95 2.19 -19.82
CA ARG A 809 -17.75 1.31 -20.99
C ARG A 809 -18.98 1.13 -21.90
N LEU A 810 -20.13 1.71 -21.55
CA LEU A 810 -21.38 1.64 -22.33
C LEU A 810 -21.62 2.93 -23.15
N SER A 811 -22.37 2.85 -24.23
CA SER A 811 -22.77 4.00 -25.06
C SER A 811 -23.96 4.76 -24.46
N SER A 812 -24.09 6.07 -24.69
CA SER A 812 -25.30 6.83 -24.32
C SER A 812 -26.55 6.13 -24.85
N GLY A 813 -27.58 5.99 -24.01
CA GLY A 813 -28.76 5.23 -24.39
C GLY A 813 -29.63 4.77 -23.23
N VAL A 814 -30.64 3.99 -23.58
CA VAL A 814 -31.58 3.39 -22.62
C VAL A 814 -31.18 1.95 -22.36
N TYR A 815 -31.12 1.58 -21.08
CA TYR A 815 -30.83 0.23 -20.62
C TYR A 815 -31.90 -0.27 -19.65
N ILE A 816 -31.96 -1.58 -19.45
CA ILE A 816 -32.82 -2.24 -18.48
C ILE A 816 -31.92 -2.95 -17.47
N TYR A 817 -32.12 -2.70 -16.18
CA TYR A 817 -31.52 -3.50 -15.11
C TYR A 817 -32.55 -4.44 -14.52
N ARG A 818 -32.10 -5.66 -14.18
CA ARG A 818 -32.94 -6.75 -13.70
C ARG A 818 -32.33 -7.37 -12.46
N LEU A 819 -33.13 -7.44 -11.41
CA LEU A 819 -32.87 -8.15 -10.17
C LEU A 819 -33.57 -9.50 -10.20
N VAL A 820 -32.82 -10.59 -10.09
CA VAL A 820 -33.32 -11.97 -10.02
C VAL A 820 -32.96 -12.54 -8.66
N THR A 821 -33.95 -13.11 -7.96
CA THR A 821 -33.74 -13.92 -6.76
C THR A 821 -34.60 -15.18 -6.83
N LYS A 822 -34.44 -16.10 -5.87
CA LYS A 822 -35.35 -17.25 -5.71
C LYS A 822 -36.82 -16.84 -5.53
N SER A 823 -37.07 -15.65 -4.95
CA SER A 823 -38.41 -15.16 -4.65
C SER A 823 -39.07 -14.39 -5.80
N GLY A 824 -38.35 -14.06 -6.87
CA GLY A 824 -38.93 -13.38 -8.03
C GLY A 824 -37.93 -12.64 -8.92
N THR A 825 -38.44 -11.98 -9.96
CA THR A 825 -37.66 -11.15 -10.87
C THR A 825 -38.32 -9.78 -11.05
N ILE A 826 -37.56 -8.70 -10.83
CA ILE A 826 -38.00 -7.31 -11.04
C ILE A 826 -37.05 -6.63 -12.02
N SER A 827 -37.57 -5.80 -12.93
CA SER A 827 -36.75 -5.01 -13.87
C SER A 827 -37.19 -3.56 -13.92
N LYS A 828 -36.24 -2.66 -14.18
CA LYS A 828 -36.46 -1.21 -14.35
C LYS A 828 -35.56 -0.62 -15.44
N LYS A 829 -35.90 0.58 -15.91
CA LYS A 829 -35.22 1.28 -16.99
C LYS A 829 -34.29 2.38 -16.45
N MET A 830 -33.08 2.46 -17.01
CA MET A 830 -32.11 3.52 -16.76
C MET A 830 -31.74 4.25 -18.07
N THR A 831 -31.32 5.51 -17.97
CA THR A 831 -30.88 6.33 -19.12
C THR A 831 -29.47 6.87 -18.86
N LEU A 832 -28.50 6.42 -19.66
CA LEU A 832 -27.13 6.92 -19.63
C LEU A 832 -27.01 8.10 -20.60
N LEU A 833 -26.51 9.23 -20.11
CA LEU A 833 -26.08 10.38 -20.92
C LEU A 833 -24.57 10.46 -20.83
N LYS A 834 -23.88 10.47 -21.96
CA LYS A 834 -22.49 10.94 -22.05
C LYS A 834 -22.46 12.33 -22.63
#